data_AF-A0A8C3UZ76-F1
#
_entry.id   AF-A0A8C3UZ76-F1
#
_cell.length_a   1.000
_cell.length_b   1.000
_cell.length_c   1.000
_cell.angle_alpha   90.00
_cell.angle_beta   90.00
_cell.angle_gamma   90.00
#
_symmetry.space_group_name_H-M   'P 1'
#
loop_
_entity.id
_entity.type
_entity.pdbx_description
1 polymer ?
#
loop_
_entity_poly.entity_id
_entity_poly.type
_entity_poly.pdbx_seq_one_letter_code
_entity_poly.pdbx_strand_id
1 'polypeptide(L)'
;MACATTLKIAPDSALGAGGRLICPVLLNQMKEITGIQDSAFLLAALKAADGDLMEAVTFLTEDPAPEPAQGPAWEGSTVSKQLPQGELHLCTPLQSLIPVALVNLWEVFYSAVFISCDRAQDSHSAENKNRSKRKRCEVWGENPKQNDWRRAGDWPVGMKNIGNTCWFSAVIQSLFQLPEFRRLVLGYSLPQNVLESCCSHTGKRNIAFMQELQCLFALMLGTWRKFVDPSAALEVLRDVFRSSEQPQQDVSEFTHKLLDWLEDAFQLTVNVTNSGDKSENPMVQLFYGTFLTEGVHEGNTFSKIETFGQYPLQVNGYRNLTECLEGAMVEGEMDEAAASQSVKYGQERWFTKLPPVLTFELSRFEFNQSLGQPEKIHTKLEFPQTMYMDRYLYCNKDLIQMKREEMKRLKEKMVTLQQKLERYMQYGSGPARFPLPDMLQYVLEFIATKPAVAVPSAQSSQTTLQHSQAKPHVLDVLSQPNGTEEEAFFVANSSPQQNSSVELQAPVSAAELSERPAPHVVSEEELNLVQTCLQRWRNEIEQDVQDLKESIARINLSIEQMYCDPLLQQVPYHLHAVLVHEGQANAGHYWAFIYDQPRKRWLKYNDISVTESSWEELERESFGGLRNASAYCLMYISDQVSRAGFQKEVEALSPELRHYIQEDNWRLEQEAEEWDEEQSCKIPQMEPAPTSELQDLSSESEPVCEQSVHSLSSEHARIAKEQTAKAIANTADAYEKNGVEAALCKRKEVEPLKAHPEETSPTVQAEQPQDTQEAEAAAQTSSQVSEVEIPSVGKIPVRSDADGYNEEVMLSPAMQGVILAIAKARQTFDRDGSEAGLVKAFREEYSRLYLLSKETPTPQNDARLQHVLIYFLQNNAPQQVVERTLLEQFADKNLSYDERSISIMKVARAKLSEIGPEDVDMEEYKRWHEDYSLFRKVSIYLLTGLELYQNRKYQESLTYLVYAYQSNTKLLLKGTNRGVSESLIALYRRKCLLKLNEVAASLFVSCEEAHVSEGVSILNELIIPCMHLMNNFEISKEDLDAIEVMRNRWCSYLGREDMDAKLQMKLGELLPRLLDGSTEVIVLKEPPKIRPNSPYDLCSRFAAVMESIHGASAVTVK
;
A
#
# COMPACT_ATOMS: atom_id res chain seq x y z
N MET A 1 -40.66 -24.62 17.44
CA MET A 1 -39.63 -24.54 18.51
C MET A 1 -38.28 -24.62 17.82
N ALA A 2 -37.63 -23.48 17.64
CA ALA A 2 -36.30 -23.34 17.04
C ALA A 2 -35.68 -22.03 17.54
N CYS A 3 -34.37 -21.89 17.39
CA CYS A 3 -33.52 -20.76 17.82
C CYS A 3 -33.32 -20.57 19.33
N ALA A 4 -32.14 -20.98 19.80
CA ALA A 4 -31.33 -20.21 20.75
C ALA A 4 -29.87 -20.69 20.66
N THR A 5 -29.02 -19.98 19.92
CA THR A 5 -27.56 -20.15 19.98
C THR A 5 -26.94 -18.80 20.32
N THR A 6 -26.34 -18.71 21.51
CA THR A 6 -25.90 -17.44 22.11
C THR A 6 -24.50 -17.05 21.62
N LEU A 7 -24.37 -15.89 20.99
CA LEU A 7 -23.08 -15.23 20.78
C LEU A 7 -22.53 -14.73 22.13
N LYS A 8 -21.49 -15.41 22.65
CA LYS A 8 -20.67 -14.87 23.75
C LYS A 8 -19.58 -13.97 23.18
N ILE A 9 -19.63 -12.68 23.55
CA ILE A 9 -18.51 -11.76 23.37
C ILE A 9 -17.54 -11.99 24.54
N ALA A 10 -16.27 -12.26 24.24
CA ALA A 10 -15.21 -12.39 25.23
C ALA A 10 -14.69 -10.99 25.66
N PRO A 11 -14.13 -10.84 26.88
CA PRO A 11 -13.92 -9.53 27.49
C PRO A 11 -12.53 -8.94 27.21
N ASP A 12 -12.48 -7.73 26.69
CA ASP A 12 -11.33 -6.84 26.88
C ASP A 12 -11.54 -5.98 28.12
N SER A 13 -10.49 -5.85 28.92
CA SER A 13 -10.52 -5.20 30.24
C SER A 13 -9.59 -3.99 30.31
N ALA A 14 -9.93 -3.06 31.20
CA ALA A 14 -9.15 -1.86 31.57
C ALA A 14 -9.16 -0.65 30.63
N LEU A 15 -10.34 -0.02 30.47
CA LEU A 15 -10.45 1.44 30.51
C LEU A 15 -11.44 1.86 31.61
N GLY A 16 -11.07 2.86 32.39
CA GLY A 16 -11.77 3.20 33.64
C GLY A 16 -12.96 4.15 33.46
N ALA A 17 -13.94 4.00 34.37
CA ALA A 17 -14.87 5.04 34.82
C ALA A 17 -15.53 5.95 33.75
N GLY A 18 -16.39 5.36 32.92
CA GLY A 18 -17.40 6.07 32.12
C GLY A 18 -18.69 5.26 32.07
N GLY A 19 -19.85 5.88 32.35
CA GLY A 19 -21.11 5.14 32.55
C GLY A 19 -21.58 4.37 31.31
N ARG A 20 -21.87 3.07 31.48
CA ARG A 20 -22.45 2.23 30.42
C ARG A 20 -23.83 2.77 30.00
N LEU A 21 -24.03 3.01 28.70
CA LEU A 21 -25.38 3.18 28.17
C LEU A 21 -26.12 1.83 28.26
N ILE A 22 -27.28 1.84 28.93
CA ILE A 22 -28.17 0.68 29.00
C ILE A 22 -28.79 0.45 27.61
N CYS A 23 -28.64 -0.77 27.08
CA CYS A 23 -29.10 -1.11 25.74
C CYS A 23 -30.65 -1.14 25.65
N PRO A 24 -31.30 -0.44 24.69
CA PRO A 24 -32.76 -0.45 24.53
C PRO A 24 -33.37 -1.83 24.31
N VAL A 25 -32.59 -2.79 23.80
CA VAL A 25 -33.02 -4.18 23.58
C VAL A 25 -33.35 -4.87 24.91
N LEU A 26 -32.55 -4.64 25.97
CA LEU A 26 -32.80 -5.20 27.30
C LEU A 26 -34.10 -4.66 27.89
N LEU A 27 -34.36 -3.35 27.74
CA LEU A 27 -35.61 -2.72 28.17
C LEU A 27 -36.85 -3.30 27.49
N ASN A 28 -36.80 -3.56 26.18
CA ASN A 28 -37.93 -4.17 25.48
C ASN A 28 -38.12 -5.64 25.89
N GLN A 29 -37.04 -6.40 26.11
CA GLN A 29 -37.12 -7.75 26.67
C GLN A 29 -37.72 -7.76 28.08
N MET A 30 -37.37 -6.81 28.95
CA MET A 30 -38.00 -6.67 30.27
C MET A 30 -39.50 -6.38 30.19
N LYS A 31 -39.95 -5.51 29.27
CA LYS A 31 -41.39 -5.24 29.04
C LYS A 31 -42.14 -6.50 28.63
N GLU A 32 -41.53 -7.31 27.76
CA GLU A 32 -42.13 -8.54 27.24
C GLU A 32 -42.20 -9.65 28.30
N ILE A 33 -41.19 -9.74 29.18
CA ILE A 33 -41.10 -10.75 30.25
C ILE A 33 -41.97 -10.38 31.47
N THR A 34 -41.99 -9.11 31.89
CA THR A 34 -42.69 -8.65 33.11
C THR A 34 -44.10 -8.11 32.85
N GLY A 35 -44.43 -7.76 31.60
CA GLY A 35 -45.68 -7.08 31.24
C GLY A 35 -45.77 -5.60 31.65
N ILE A 36 -44.75 -5.07 32.34
CA ILE A 36 -44.73 -3.69 32.82
C ILE A 36 -44.41 -2.74 31.66
N GLN A 37 -45.30 -1.76 31.40
CA GLN A 37 -45.13 -0.79 30.30
C GLN A 37 -44.27 0.43 30.68
N ASP A 38 -44.14 0.74 31.98
CA ASP A 38 -43.37 1.90 32.44
C ASP A 38 -41.87 1.70 32.22
N SER A 39 -41.35 2.42 31.22
CA SER A 39 -39.96 2.33 30.81
C SER A 39 -39.00 2.93 31.84
N ALA A 40 -39.44 3.90 32.67
CA ALA A 40 -38.58 4.51 33.68
C ALA A 40 -38.38 3.57 34.88
N PHE A 41 -39.44 2.86 35.28
CA PHE A 41 -39.38 1.87 36.36
C PHE A 41 -38.50 0.67 35.99
N LEU A 42 -38.64 0.15 34.76
CA LEU A 42 -37.77 -0.92 34.24
C LEU A 42 -36.30 -0.49 34.15
N LEU A 43 -36.03 0.75 33.73
CA LEU A 43 -34.67 1.28 33.63
C LEU A 43 -34.04 1.47 35.03
N ALA A 44 -34.85 1.82 36.04
CA ALA A 44 -34.41 1.85 37.43
C ALA A 44 -34.09 0.45 37.98
N ALA A 45 -34.92 -0.56 37.70
CA ALA A 45 -34.67 -1.95 38.09
C ALA A 45 -33.41 -2.52 37.42
N LEU A 46 -33.25 -2.34 36.11
CA LEU A 46 -32.05 -2.80 35.38
C LEU A 46 -30.77 -2.06 35.85
N LYS A 47 -30.89 -0.81 36.28
CA LYS A 47 -29.78 -0.04 36.87
C LYS A 47 -29.46 -0.44 38.31
N ALA A 48 -30.44 -0.96 39.07
CA ALA A 48 -30.22 -1.53 40.39
C ALA A 48 -29.55 -2.92 40.32
N ALA A 49 -29.85 -3.69 39.27
CA ALA A 49 -29.23 -4.97 38.93
C ALA A 49 -27.92 -4.84 38.09
N ASP A 50 -27.31 -3.64 38.06
CA ASP A 50 -26.07 -3.31 37.32
C ASP A 50 -26.00 -3.78 35.85
N GLY A 51 -27.16 -3.92 35.20
CA GLY A 51 -27.32 -4.37 33.81
C GLY A 51 -27.70 -5.85 33.61
N ASP A 52 -27.86 -6.66 34.66
CA ASP A 52 -28.34 -8.05 34.54
C ASP A 52 -29.86 -8.11 34.36
N LEU A 53 -30.30 -8.76 33.27
CA LEU A 53 -31.71 -8.88 32.91
C LEU A 53 -32.50 -9.81 33.85
N MET A 54 -31.90 -10.91 34.30
CA MET A 54 -32.57 -11.93 35.12
C MET A 54 -32.77 -11.42 36.55
N GLU A 55 -31.76 -10.76 37.11
CA GLU A 55 -31.86 -10.19 38.45
C GLU A 55 -32.86 -9.01 38.46
N ALA A 56 -32.83 -8.15 37.44
CA ALA A 56 -33.80 -7.06 37.27
C ALA A 56 -35.25 -7.55 37.09
N VAL A 57 -35.48 -8.66 36.36
CA VAL A 57 -36.80 -9.29 36.26
C VAL A 57 -37.24 -9.84 37.62
N THR A 58 -36.33 -10.48 38.37
CA THR A 58 -36.63 -11.05 39.69
C THR A 58 -37.10 -9.95 40.65
N PHE A 59 -36.38 -8.82 40.72
CA PHE A 59 -36.76 -7.63 41.50
C PHE A 59 -38.15 -7.04 41.16
N LEU A 60 -38.68 -7.30 39.96
CA LEU A 60 -39.97 -6.79 39.50
C LEU A 60 -41.12 -7.80 39.68
N THR A 61 -40.80 -9.06 40.04
CA THR A 61 -41.78 -10.15 40.14
C THR A 61 -42.06 -10.63 41.56
N GLU A 62 -41.34 -10.12 42.57
CA GLU A 62 -41.64 -10.40 43.98
C GLU A 62 -42.65 -9.38 44.56
N ASP A 63 -43.73 -9.91 45.14
CA ASP A 63 -44.92 -9.16 45.56
C ASP A 63 -44.77 -8.58 46.99
N PRO A 64 -44.86 -7.25 47.21
CA PRO A 64 -44.62 -6.63 48.52
C PRO A 64 -45.91 -6.28 49.29
N ALA A 65 -45.90 -6.48 50.61
CA ALA A 65 -46.94 -6.00 51.52
C ALA A 65 -46.38 -5.60 52.90
N PRO A 66 -46.98 -4.66 53.65
CA PRO A 66 -47.75 -3.49 53.18
C PRO A 66 -47.48 -2.16 53.96
N GLU A 67 -47.55 -1.01 53.26
CA GLU A 67 -47.99 0.35 53.73
C GLU A 67 -47.40 1.02 55.01
N PRO A 68 -47.71 2.32 55.32
CA PRO A 68 -48.21 3.45 54.51
C PRO A 68 -47.44 4.80 54.72
N ALA A 69 -47.76 5.85 53.93
CA ALA A 69 -48.39 7.11 54.43
C ALA A 69 -48.16 8.40 53.58
N GLN A 70 -49.29 8.99 53.14
CA GLN A 70 -49.60 10.44 53.01
C GLN A 70 -48.94 11.31 51.89
N GLY A 71 -49.79 11.82 50.98
CA GLY A 71 -49.58 13.08 50.22
C GLY A 71 -50.06 14.32 51.02
N PRO A 72 -50.38 15.50 50.40
CA PRO A 72 -51.11 15.61 49.12
C PRO A 72 -50.83 16.83 48.19
N ALA A 73 -51.52 16.83 47.03
CA ALA A 73 -52.17 17.95 46.31
C ALA A 73 -51.42 19.10 45.58
N TRP A 74 -51.58 19.07 44.25
CA TRP A 74 -52.07 20.12 43.31
C TRP A 74 -51.35 21.47 43.03
N GLU A 75 -51.13 21.67 41.72
CA GLU A 75 -51.31 22.86 40.84
C GLU A 75 -50.99 24.29 41.31
N GLY A 76 -50.25 25.03 40.47
CA GLY A 76 -50.23 26.49 40.49
C GLY A 76 -49.13 27.14 39.65
N SER A 77 -49.47 27.69 38.48
CA SER A 77 -48.57 28.61 37.75
C SER A 77 -48.83 30.05 38.18
N THR A 78 -47.79 30.86 38.39
CA THR A 78 -47.87 32.33 38.29
C THR A 78 -46.50 33.02 38.14
N VAL A 79 -46.53 34.22 37.57
CA VAL A 79 -45.38 34.96 36.99
C VAL A 79 -45.04 36.21 37.80
N SER A 80 -43.75 36.57 37.89
CA SER A 80 -43.20 37.96 37.94
C SER A 80 -41.66 37.90 38.09
N LYS A 81 -40.82 38.74 37.47
CA LYS A 81 -40.99 40.14 37.02
C LYS A 81 -40.04 40.50 35.85
N GLN A 82 -40.42 41.51 35.05
CA GLN A 82 -39.71 42.11 33.89
C GLN A 82 -38.67 43.19 34.33
N LEU A 83 -37.48 43.34 33.69
CA LEU A 83 -37.09 44.20 32.51
C LEU A 83 -37.02 45.73 32.86
N PRO A 84 -36.35 46.67 32.11
CA PRO A 84 -35.61 46.55 30.84
C PRO A 84 -34.37 47.49 30.54
N GLN A 85 -33.86 47.42 29.29
CA GLN A 85 -33.27 48.47 28.40
C GLN A 85 -31.77 48.91 28.45
N GLY A 86 -31.16 48.99 27.24
CA GLY A 86 -30.05 49.92 26.88
C GLY A 86 -28.95 49.38 25.94
N GLU A 87 -28.75 49.97 24.74
CA GLU A 87 -27.65 49.65 23.79
C GLU A 87 -26.65 50.83 23.57
N LEU A 88 -25.56 50.55 22.82
CA LEU A 88 -24.60 51.42 22.09
C LEU A 88 -23.29 51.94 22.75
N HIS A 89 -22.17 51.38 22.26
CA HIS A 89 -20.85 51.95 21.87
C HIS A 89 -20.23 53.19 22.56
N LEU A 90 -18.96 53.11 23.02
CA LEU A 90 -17.72 53.33 22.22
C LEU A 90 -16.40 53.15 23.04
N CYS A 91 -15.30 52.86 22.35
CA CYS A 91 -13.86 53.02 22.71
C CYS A 91 -13.13 52.05 23.69
N THR A 92 -11.93 51.67 23.23
CA THR A 92 -10.84 50.84 23.80
C THR A 92 -9.79 51.73 24.53
N PRO A 93 -8.61 51.26 25.03
CA PRO A 93 -8.05 49.88 25.04
C PRO A 93 -7.46 49.39 26.38
N LEU A 94 -7.27 48.07 26.49
CA LEU A 94 -6.11 47.50 27.18
C LEU A 94 -5.74 46.14 26.55
N GLN A 95 -4.83 46.19 25.58
CA GLN A 95 -4.43 45.07 24.75
C GLN A 95 -2.95 44.74 24.99
N SER A 96 -2.66 44.05 26.09
CA SER A 96 -1.33 43.50 26.40
C SER A 96 -1.40 42.58 27.62
N LEU A 97 -1.08 41.29 27.46
CA LEU A 97 -0.40 40.38 28.43
C LEU A 97 -0.64 38.88 28.17
N ILE A 98 -1.69 38.51 27.43
CA ILE A 98 -2.05 37.09 27.21
C ILE A 98 -1.06 36.27 26.34
N PRO A 99 -0.29 36.83 25.36
CA PRO A 99 0.65 36.03 24.57
C PRO A 99 1.80 35.38 25.36
N VAL A 100 2.11 35.89 26.56
CA VAL A 100 3.31 35.48 27.31
C VAL A 100 3.09 34.16 28.09
N ALA A 101 1.86 33.89 28.54
CA ALA A 101 1.57 32.75 29.41
C ALA A 101 1.71 31.38 28.70
N LEU A 102 1.30 31.28 27.43
CA LEU A 102 1.44 30.05 26.63
C LEU A 102 2.87 29.85 26.10
N VAL A 103 3.63 30.93 25.89
CA VAL A 103 5.05 30.84 25.50
C VAL A 103 5.92 30.28 26.63
N ASN A 104 5.63 30.64 27.88
CA ASN A 104 6.42 30.21 29.03
C ASN A 104 6.28 28.72 29.39
N LEU A 105 5.18 28.06 29.01
CA LEU A 105 5.04 26.59 29.17
C LEU A 105 5.98 25.82 28.23
N TRP A 106 6.36 26.40 27.10
CA TRP A 106 7.17 25.73 26.09
C TRP A 106 8.66 25.71 26.43
N GLU A 107 9.18 26.75 27.09
CA GLU A 107 10.56 26.78 27.62
C GLU A 107 10.82 25.66 28.65
N VAL A 108 9.81 25.33 29.46
CA VAL A 108 9.89 24.24 30.45
C VAL A 108 9.91 22.86 29.78
N PHE A 109 9.15 22.68 28.70
CA PHE A 109 9.18 21.44 27.91
C PHE A 109 10.46 21.29 27.08
N TYR A 110 11.04 22.38 26.58
CA TYR A 110 12.25 22.36 25.75
C TYR A 110 13.46 21.73 26.47
N SER A 111 13.55 21.91 27.79
CA SER A 111 14.63 21.32 28.61
C SER A 111 14.46 19.82 28.90
N ALA A 112 13.26 19.25 28.76
CA ALA A 112 12.97 17.87 29.14
C ALA A 112 13.26 16.86 28.00
N VAL A 113 13.10 17.27 26.74
CA VAL A 113 13.22 16.38 25.57
C VAL A 113 14.66 16.36 25.00
N PHE A 114 15.42 17.46 25.13
CA PHE A 114 16.67 17.67 24.37
C PHE A 114 18.00 17.42 25.12
N ILE A 115 18.00 16.95 26.39
CA ILE A 115 19.24 16.84 27.21
C ILE A 115 19.76 15.39 27.41
N SER A 116 18.98 14.36 27.10
CA SER A 116 19.25 12.99 27.56
C SER A 116 20.20 12.12 26.71
N CYS A 117 20.98 12.68 25.77
CA CYS A 117 21.79 11.87 24.85
C CYS A 117 23.20 12.42 24.56
N ASP A 118 24.06 12.52 25.60
CA ASP A 118 25.52 12.52 25.40
C ASP A 118 26.27 11.99 26.64
N ARG A 119 26.96 10.83 26.51
CA ARG A 119 28.21 10.49 27.22
C ARG A 119 28.84 9.12 26.84
N ALA A 120 30.08 9.23 26.36
CA ALA A 120 31.24 8.34 26.59
C ALA A 120 31.40 7.00 25.83
N GLN A 121 32.50 6.92 25.07
CA GLN A 121 33.24 5.70 24.67
C GLN A 121 33.91 5.04 25.91
N ASP A 122 34.32 3.76 25.98
CA ASP A 122 35.29 3.07 25.10
C ASP A 122 35.48 1.56 25.43
N SER A 123 36.12 0.83 24.50
CA SER A 123 36.92 -0.43 24.67
C SER A 123 36.28 -1.85 24.83
N HIS A 124 36.35 -2.60 23.72
CA HIS A 124 36.70 -4.05 23.54
C HIS A 124 36.14 -5.19 24.44
N SER A 125 35.30 -6.10 23.87
CA SER A 125 35.73 -7.39 23.25
C SER A 125 34.65 -8.50 23.21
N ALA A 126 34.79 -9.43 22.23
CA ALA A 126 34.23 -10.80 22.14
C ALA A 126 32.71 -11.06 22.01
N GLU A 127 32.28 -11.23 20.75
CA GLU A 127 31.42 -12.30 20.18
C GLU A 127 30.07 -12.78 20.81
N ASN A 128 29.04 -12.64 19.96
CA ASN A 128 28.01 -13.63 19.58
C ASN A 128 26.58 -13.61 20.19
N LYS A 129 25.59 -13.85 19.29
CA LYS A 129 24.15 -14.12 19.50
C LYS A 129 23.23 -13.01 20.07
N ASN A 130 22.57 -12.22 19.21
CA ASN A 130 21.13 -12.42 18.88
C ASN A 130 20.47 -11.32 18.00
N ARG A 131 20.08 -11.76 16.79
CA ARG A 131 19.01 -11.37 15.86
C ARG A 131 18.07 -10.16 16.16
N SER A 132 18.15 -9.17 15.26
CA SER A 132 17.05 -8.42 14.59
C SER A 132 16.04 -7.52 15.35
N LYS A 133 16.13 -6.22 15.07
CA LYS A 133 15.04 -5.44 14.43
C LYS A 133 15.63 -4.59 13.29
N ARG A 134 15.43 -4.98 12.02
CA ARG A 134 15.96 -4.25 10.84
C ARG A 134 14.93 -3.22 10.35
N LYS A 135 15.42 -2.05 9.94
CA LYS A 135 14.60 -0.84 9.68
C LYS A 135 13.71 -0.97 8.42
N ARG A 136 12.64 -0.17 8.46
CA ARG A 136 11.71 0.18 7.37
C ARG A 136 12.43 0.96 6.25
N CYS A 137 11.87 0.98 5.04
CA CYS A 137 12.38 1.64 3.83
C CYS A 137 13.28 2.86 4.03
N GLU A 138 14.37 2.89 3.27
CA GLU A 138 15.25 4.06 3.12
C GLU A 138 14.46 5.23 2.50
N VAL A 139 14.06 6.19 3.34
CA VAL A 139 13.61 7.51 2.90
C VAL A 139 14.85 8.32 2.57
N TRP A 140 15.10 8.57 1.29
CA TRP A 140 16.16 9.47 0.83
C TRP A 140 15.91 10.89 1.35
N GLY A 141 16.60 11.23 2.44
CA GLY A 141 16.51 12.49 3.18
C GLY A 141 17.77 13.36 3.11
N GLU A 142 18.77 12.94 2.34
CA GLU A 142 19.94 13.75 1.99
C GLU A 142 19.72 14.36 0.60
N ASN A 143 20.13 15.62 0.38
CA ASN A 143 20.27 16.12 -0.99
C ASN A 143 21.44 15.35 -1.59
N PRO A 144 21.24 14.49 -2.61
CA PRO A 144 22.37 13.94 -3.34
C PRO A 144 23.10 15.11 -4.00
N LYS A 145 24.42 15.06 -4.05
CA LYS A 145 25.16 15.87 -5.03
C LYS A 145 24.66 15.46 -6.41
N GLN A 146 24.70 16.34 -7.41
CA GLN A 146 24.35 15.91 -8.77
C GLN A 146 25.32 14.80 -9.28
N ASN A 147 26.54 14.79 -8.74
CA ASN A 147 27.50 13.68 -8.88
C ASN A 147 27.05 12.33 -8.24
N ASP A 148 26.10 12.28 -7.30
CA ASP A 148 25.54 11.03 -6.75
C ASP A 148 24.49 10.38 -7.69
N TRP A 149 24.10 11.10 -8.76
CA TRP A 149 23.34 10.54 -9.88
C TRP A 149 24.25 9.99 -10.98
N ARG A 150 25.58 10.10 -10.87
CA ARG A 150 26.49 9.36 -11.74
C ARG A 150 26.47 7.87 -11.39
N ARG A 151 26.48 7.04 -12.42
CA ARG A 151 26.56 5.58 -12.36
C ARG A 151 27.92 5.16 -11.83
N ALA A 152 27.95 4.33 -10.80
CA ALA A 152 29.19 3.81 -10.23
C ALA A 152 29.77 2.68 -11.10
N GLY A 153 30.65 3.03 -12.05
CA GLY A 153 31.24 2.07 -12.99
C GLY A 153 30.16 1.31 -13.78
N ASP A 154 30.33 0.00 -13.95
CA ASP A 154 29.40 -0.84 -14.72
C ASP A 154 28.10 -1.22 -13.98
N TRP A 155 27.77 -0.59 -12.85
CA TRP A 155 26.56 -0.91 -12.07
C TRP A 155 25.28 -0.77 -12.92
N PRO A 156 24.31 -1.69 -12.88
CA PRO A 156 23.14 -1.58 -13.78
C PRO A 156 22.28 -0.35 -13.50
N VAL A 157 21.66 0.17 -14.56
CA VAL A 157 20.93 1.44 -14.59
C VAL A 157 19.47 1.23 -14.15
N GLY A 158 18.97 2.07 -13.24
CA GLY A 158 17.57 2.07 -12.81
C GLY A 158 16.61 2.73 -13.81
N MET A 159 15.31 2.72 -13.52
CA MET A 159 14.28 3.37 -14.34
C MET A 159 13.38 4.27 -13.49
N LYS A 160 13.14 5.49 -13.94
CA LYS A 160 12.28 6.46 -13.25
C LYS A 160 10.80 6.07 -13.35
N ASN A 161 10.14 5.99 -12.20
CA ASN A 161 8.70 5.71 -12.12
C ASN A 161 7.89 6.96 -12.48
N ILE A 162 7.12 6.91 -13.57
CA ILE A 162 6.28 8.02 -14.04
C ILE A 162 4.83 7.74 -13.65
N GLY A 163 4.61 7.51 -12.35
CA GLY A 163 3.30 7.32 -11.73
C GLY A 163 2.58 6.00 -12.10
N ASN A 164 2.53 5.05 -11.15
CA ASN A 164 1.86 3.74 -11.33
C ASN A 164 2.35 2.95 -12.56
N THR A 165 3.60 3.17 -12.99
CA THR A 165 4.22 2.53 -14.16
C THR A 165 5.37 1.59 -13.79
N CYS A 166 5.54 1.24 -12.51
CA CYS A 166 6.58 0.30 -12.04
C CYS A 166 6.45 -1.11 -12.64
N TRP A 167 5.26 -1.52 -13.11
CA TRP A 167 5.08 -2.75 -13.90
C TRP A 167 5.92 -2.72 -15.19
N PHE A 168 6.05 -1.55 -15.84
CA PHE A 168 6.88 -1.36 -17.03
C PHE A 168 8.36 -1.50 -16.64
N SER A 169 8.79 -0.82 -15.56
CA SER A 169 10.15 -0.93 -15.02
C SER A 169 10.56 -2.39 -14.79
N ALA A 170 9.73 -3.17 -14.07
CA ALA A 170 10.04 -4.56 -13.72
C ALA A 170 10.15 -5.47 -14.95
N VAL A 171 9.24 -5.32 -15.92
CA VAL A 171 9.23 -6.09 -17.16
C VAL A 171 10.41 -5.75 -18.05
N ILE A 172 10.63 -4.45 -18.30
CA ILE A 172 11.69 -3.99 -19.21
C ILE A 172 13.08 -4.33 -18.67
N GLN A 173 13.32 -4.18 -17.36
CA GLN A 173 14.59 -4.61 -16.75
C GLN A 173 14.81 -6.12 -16.91
N SER A 174 13.77 -6.93 -16.66
CA SER A 174 13.87 -8.40 -16.77
C SER A 174 14.22 -8.86 -18.18
N LEU A 175 13.62 -8.22 -19.19
CA LEU A 175 13.87 -8.47 -20.61
C LEU A 175 15.23 -7.90 -21.06
N PHE A 176 15.59 -6.68 -20.67
CA PHE A 176 16.87 -6.03 -21.02
C PHE A 176 18.10 -6.82 -20.55
N GLN A 177 17.99 -7.54 -19.43
CA GLN A 177 19.08 -8.37 -18.93
C GLN A 177 19.17 -9.77 -19.55
N LEU A 178 18.27 -10.13 -20.49
CA LEU A 178 18.49 -11.27 -21.39
C LEU A 178 19.43 -10.81 -22.52
N PRO A 179 20.70 -11.30 -22.59
CA PRO A 179 21.68 -10.74 -23.53
C PRO A 179 21.25 -10.89 -25.00
N GLU A 180 20.64 -12.02 -25.36
CA GLU A 180 20.17 -12.26 -26.72
C GLU A 180 18.97 -11.38 -27.10
N PHE A 181 18.03 -11.13 -26.17
CA PHE A 181 16.93 -10.19 -26.41
C PHE A 181 17.45 -8.76 -26.60
N ARG A 182 18.36 -8.32 -25.72
CA ARG A 182 19.00 -7.01 -25.82
C ARG A 182 19.76 -6.85 -27.13
N ARG A 183 20.50 -7.88 -27.56
CA ARG A 183 21.20 -7.93 -28.85
C ARG A 183 20.24 -7.83 -30.04
N LEU A 184 19.10 -8.52 -30.00
CA LEU A 184 18.07 -8.46 -31.04
C LEU A 184 17.45 -7.07 -31.12
N VAL A 185 17.08 -6.46 -29.98
CA VAL A 185 16.47 -5.11 -29.94
C VAL A 185 17.44 -4.05 -30.42
N LEU A 186 18.68 -4.05 -29.92
CA LEU A 186 19.71 -3.09 -30.33
C LEU A 186 20.13 -3.26 -31.78
N GLY A 187 20.15 -4.50 -32.28
CA GLY A 187 20.45 -4.84 -33.67
C GLY A 187 19.28 -4.71 -34.65
N TYR A 188 18.11 -4.22 -34.21
CA TYR A 188 16.96 -4.04 -35.09
C TYR A 188 17.21 -2.92 -36.11
N SER A 189 16.98 -3.22 -37.38
CA SER A 189 17.08 -2.26 -38.48
C SER A 189 15.98 -2.52 -39.51
N LEU A 190 15.17 -1.51 -39.81
CA LEU A 190 14.10 -1.59 -40.81
C LEU A 190 14.47 -0.77 -42.06
N PRO A 191 14.46 -1.34 -43.28
CA PRO A 191 14.72 -0.59 -44.50
C PRO A 191 13.70 0.54 -44.73
N GLN A 192 14.19 1.71 -45.12
CA GLN A 192 13.39 2.94 -45.18
C GLN A 192 12.23 2.86 -46.18
N ASN A 193 12.38 2.12 -47.28
CA ASN A 193 11.31 1.83 -48.23
C ASN A 193 10.15 1.05 -47.59
N VAL A 194 10.41 0.21 -46.59
CA VAL A 194 9.39 -0.55 -45.87
C VAL A 194 8.66 0.36 -44.89
N LEU A 195 9.40 1.19 -44.16
CA LEU A 195 8.87 2.22 -43.27
C LEU A 195 7.89 3.18 -43.99
N GLU A 196 8.26 3.63 -45.20
CA GLU A 196 7.43 4.49 -46.04
C GLU A 196 6.22 3.75 -46.64
N SER A 197 6.37 2.47 -47.01
CA SER A 197 5.29 1.64 -47.57
C SER A 197 4.26 1.13 -46.54
N CYS A 198 4.57 1.19 -45.24
CA CYS A 198 3.73 0.60 -44.20
C CYS A 198 2.47 1.45 -43.96
N CYS A 199 1.37 1.14 -44.65
CA CYS A 199 0.14 1.95 -44.62
C CYS A 199 -0.76 1.75 -43.39
N SER A 200 -0.52 0.75 -42.54
CA SER A 200 -1.39 0.48 -41.37
C SER A 200 -1.03 1.34 -40.16
N HIS A 201 -2.04 1.92 -39.51
CA HIS A 201 -1.84 2.69 -38.27
C HIS A 201 -1.24 1.85 -37.14
N THR A 202 -1.56 0.55 -37.07
CA THR A 202 -0.98 -0.40 -36.13
C THR A 202 0.49 -0.69 -36.43
N GLY A 203 0.84 -0.96 -37.69
CA GLY A 203 2.23 -1.24 -38.08
C GLY A 203 3.17 -0.06 -37.78
N LYS A 204 2.77 1.16 -38.16
CA LYS A 204 3.52 2.38 -37.84
C LYS A 204 3.75 2.56 -36.34
N ARG A 205 2.74 2.22 -35.52
CA ARG A 205 2.82 2.31 -34.06
C ARG A 205 3.78 1.29 -33.46
N ASN A 206 3.71 0.03 -33.88
CA ASN A 206 4.62 -1.03 -33.39
C ASN A 206 6.08 -0.69 -33.73
N ILE A 207 6.32 -0.15 -34.93
CA ILE A 207 7.65 0.34 -35.34
C ILE A 207 8.11 1.53 -34.47
N ALA A 208 7.26 2.53 -34.23
CA ALA A 208 7.60 3.68 -33.39
C ALA A 208 7.92 3.24 -31.95
N PHE A 209 7.12 2.33 -31.38
CA PHE A 209 7.41 1.76 -30.06
C PHE A 209 8.75 1.00 -30.03
N MET A 210 9.04 0.23 -31.08
CA MET A 210 10.32 -0.48 -31.20
C MET A 210 11.51 0.48 -31.28
N GLN A 211 11.38 1.62 -31.95
CA GLN A 211 12.41 2.66 -32.01
C GLN A 211 12.65 3.31 -30.64
N GLU A 212 11.59 3.69 -29.92
CA GLU A 212 11.72 4.23 -28.55
C GLU A 212 12.31 3.21 -27.58
N LEU A 213 11.95 1.93 -27.72
CA LEU A 213 12.52 0.84 -26.92
C LEU A 213 14.01 0.64 -27.23
N GLN A 214 14.42 0.75 -28.51
CA GLN A 214 15.82 0.66 -28.94
C GLN A 214 16.66 1.81 -28.37
N CYS A 215 16.13 3.05 -28.39
CA CYS A 215 16.75 4.22 -27.75
C CYS A 215 16.89 4.03 -26.23
N LEU A 216 15.82 3.57 -25.56
CA LEU A 216 15.84 3.26 -24.13
C LEU A 216 16.89 2.18 -23.79
N PHE A 217 16.99 1.13 -24.59
CA PHE A 217 17.98 0.05 -24.40
C PHE A 217 19.41 0.56 -24.61
N ALA A 218 19.63 1.45 -25.58
CA ALA A 218 20.93 2.09 -25.80
C ALA A 218 21.36 2.91 -24.56
N LEU A 219 20.45 3.72 -24.00
CA LEU A 219 20.70 4.47 -22.77
C LEU A 219 20.94 3.53 -21.58
N MET A 220 20.09 2.53 -21.33
CA MET A 220 20.27 1.56 -20.24
C MET A 220 21.62 0.82 -20.29
N LEU A 221 22.16 0.60 -21.48
CA LEU A 221 23.48 0.01 -21.67
C LEU A 221 24.62 1.00 -21.36
N GLY A 222 24.58 2.19 -21.98
CA GLY A 222 25.75 3.08 -22.09
C GLY A 222 25.69 4.42 -21.33
N THR A 223 24.57 4.79 -20.70
CA THR A 223 24.48 6.05 -19.95
C THR A 223 25.38 6.01 -18.70
N TRP A 224 25.89 7.19 -18.35
CA TRP A 224 26.55 7.50 -17.09
C TRP A 224 25.57 7.97 -16.01
N ARG A 225 24.27 8.09 -16.32
CA ARG A 225 23.22 8.33 -15.31
C ARG A 225 22.93 7.06 -14.52
N LYS A 226 22.61 7.21 -13.23
CA LYS A 226 22.20 6.11 -12.33
C LYS A 226 20.85 5.50 -12.72
N PHE A 227 19.99 6.27 -13.39
CA PHE A 227 18.69 5.83 -13.89
C PHE A 227 18.34 6.55 -15.21
N VAL A 228 17.45 5.95 -16.00
CA VAL A 228 16.88 6.54 -17.23
C VAL A 228 15.40 6.88 -17.08
N ASP A 229 14.89 7.75 -17.93
CA ASP A 229 13.47 8.13 -17.99
C ASP A 229 12.76 7.39 -19.14
N PRO A 230 11.85 6.44 -18.87
CA PRO A 230 11.15 5.69 -19.91
C PRO A 230 9.94 6.41 -20.53
N SER A 231 9.75 7.71 -20.27
CA SER A 231 8.54 8.46 -20.70
C SER A 231 8.22 8.31 -22.19
N ALA A 232 9.21 8.41 -23.09
CA ALA A 232 8.97 8.38 -24.53
C ALA A 232 8.33 7.05 -25.00
N ALA A 233 8.87 5.90 -24.57
CA ALA A 233 8.29 4.59 -24.85
C ALA A 233 6.88 4.41 -24.21
N LEU A 234 6.67 4.97 -23.01
CA LEU A 234 5.39 4.95 -22.32
C LEU A 234 4.33 5.85 -22.98
N GLU A 235 4.72 6.97 -23.60
CA GLU A 235 3.80 7.82 -24.36
C GLU A 235 3.24 7.07 -25.58
N VAL A 236 4.09 6.31 -26.28
CA VAL A 236 3.66 5.45 -27.41
C VAL A 236 2.76 4.29 -26.94
N LEU A 237 2.84 3.85 -25.69
CA LEU A 237 1.93 2.86 -25.11
C LEU A 237 0.59 3.47 -24.67
N ARG A 238 0.61 4.67 -24.10
CA ARG A 238 -0.55 5.38 -23.49
C ARG A 238 -1.79 5.40 -24.38
N ASP A 239 -1.63 5.54 -25.70
CA ASP A 239 -2.75 5.66 -26.64
C ASP A 239 -3.41 4.32 -27.05
N VAL A 240 -3.02 3.17 -26.47
CA VAL A 240 -3.73 1.87 -26.65
C VAL A 240 -4.51 1.50 -25.40
N PHE A 241 -4.08 2.03 -24.25
CA PHE A 241 -4.69 1.77 -22.95
C PHE A 241 -5.71 2.84 -22.53
N ARG A 242 -6.02 3.79 -23.42
CA ARG A 242 -7.08 4.81 -23.25
C ARG A 242 -8.48 4.36 -23.68
N SER A 243 -8.62 3.23 -24.40
CA SER A 243 -9.88 2.85 -25.04
C SER A 243 -10.80 1.92 -24.23
N SER A 244 -10.44 1.57 -22.99
CA SER A 244 -11.31 0.84 -22.05
C SER A 244 -11.34 1.51 -20.68
N GLU A 245 -12.53 1.66 -20.10
CA GLU A 245 -12.72 2.10 -18.71
C GLU A 245 -12.38 0.95 -17.74
N GLN A 246 -11.09 0.59 -17.64
CA GLN A 246 -10.60 -0.48 -16.77
C GLN A 246 -9.53 0.01 -15.78
N PRO A 247 -9.34 -0.70 -14.65
CA PRO A 247 -8.35 -0.36 -13.61
C PRO A 247 -6.90 -0.49 -14.13
N GLN A 248 -5.92 -0.22 -13.26
CA GLN A 248 -4.49 -0.39 -13.58
C GLN A 248 -4.24 -1.77 -14.20
N GLN A 249 -3.42 -1.81 -15.23
CA GLN A 249 -3.19 -3.01 -16.01
C GLN A 249 -2.29 -4.01 -15.30
N ASP A 250 -2.54 -5.28 -15.56
CA ASP A 250 -1.75 -6.38 -15.03
C ASP A 250 -0.46 -6.61 -15.85
N VAL A 251 0.57 -7.14 -15.20
CA VAL A 251 1.88 -7.41 -15.79
C VAL A 251 1.80 -8.42 -16.94
N SER A 252 0.91 -9.41 -16.87
CA SER A 252 0.69 -10.37 -17.97
C SER A 252 0.12 -9.70 -19.22
N GLU A 253 -0.89 -8.83 -19.07
CA GLU A 253 -1.51 -8.12 -20.20
C GLU A 253 -0.49 -7.23 -20.94
N PHE A 254 0.35 -6.52 -20.17
CA PHE A 254 1.43 -5.72 -20.79
C PHE A 254 2.50 -6.60 -21.45
N THR A 255 3.01 -7.63 -20.76
CA THR A 255 4.07 -8.48 -21.32
C THR A 255 3.61 -9.22 -22.57
N HIS A 256 2.36 -9.68 -22.63
CA HIS A 256 1.79 -10.27 -23.85
C HIS A 256 1.74 -9.26 -24.99
N LYS A 257 1.14 -8.07 -24.78
CA LYS A 257 1.05 -7.04 -25.83
C LYS A 257 2.42 -6.51 -26.28
N LEU A 258 3.39 -6.43 -25.36
CA LEU A 258 4.77 -6.10 -25.66
C LEU A 258 5.38 -7.14 -26.60
N LEU A 259 5.27 -8.43 -26.28
CA LEU A 259 5.81 -9.50 -27.12
C LEU A 259 5.10 -9.58 -28.47
N ASP A 260 3.77 -9.37 -28.55
CA ASP A 260 3.02 -9.30 -29.81
C ASP A 260 3.55 -8.18 -30.73
N TRP A 261 3.75 -6.97 -30.18
CA TRP A 261 4.22 -5.83 -30.98
C TRP A 261 5.66 -6.02 -31.47
N LEU A 262 6.48 -6.69 -30.67
CA LEU A 262 7.83 -7.07 -31.05
C LEU A 262 7.80 -8.20 -32.09
N GLU A 263 6.96 -9.23 -31.95
CA GLU A 263 6.77 -10.26 -32.98
C GLU A 263 6.41 -9.60 -34.32
N ASP A 264 5.39 -8.73 -34.35
CA ASP A 264 4.97 -8.00 -35.53
C ASP A 264 6.11 -7.16 -36.15
N ALA A 265 6.83 -6.39 -35.32
CA ALA A 265 7.93 -5.55 -35.78
C ALA A 265 9.09 -6.36 -36.38
N PHE A 266 9.48 -7.46 -35.73
CA PHE A 266 10.51 -8.36 -36.28
C PHE A 266 10.00 -9.15 -37.50
N GLN A 267 8.72 -9.51 -37.57
CA GLN A 267 8.15 -10.20 -38.73
C GLN A 267 8.23 -9.32 -39.99
N LEU A 268 8.06 -8.00 -39.86
CA LEU A 268 8.27 -7.07 -40.97
C LEU A 268 9.71 -7.12 -41.50
N THR A 269 10.73 -7.31 -40.66
CA THR A 269 12.12 -7.47 -41.11
C THR A 269 12.36 -8.83 -41.78
N VAL A 270 11.84 -9.92 -41.21
CA VAL A 270 11.95 -11.28 -41.78
C VAL A 270 11.30 -11.38 -43.15
N ASN A 271 10.13 -10.77 -43.33
CA ASN A 271 9.40 -10.74 -44.61
C ASN A 271 10.16 -10.00 -45.74
N VAL A 272 11.18 -9.20 -45.40
CA VAL A 272 12.04 -8.51 -46.39
C VAL A 272 13.22 -9.40 -46.79
N THR A 273 13.72 -10.22 -45.86
CA THR A 273 14.88 -11.11 -46.10
C THR A 273 14.51 -12.46 -46.69
N ASN A 274 13.39 -13.06 -46.26
CA ASN A 274 12.94 -14.41 -46.63
C ASN A 274 11.41 -14.47 -46.82
N SER A 275 10.93 -15.54 -47.46
CA SER A 275 9.53 -15.71 -47.82
C SER A 275 8.62 -16.16 -46.68
N GLY A 276 8.35 -15.27 -45.72
CA GLY A 276 7.08 -15.22 -44.97
C GLY A 276 6.78 -16.35 -43.97
N ASP A 277 7.72 -17.21 -43.61
CA ASP A 277 7.52 -18.14 -42.49
C ASP A 277 7.68 -17.41 -41.15
N LYS A 278 6.71 -17.60 -40.24
CA LYS A 278 6.79 -17.12 -38.86
C LYS A 278 7.86 -17.87 -38.04
N SER A 279 8.22 -19.09 -38.43
CA SER A 279 9.20 -19.91 -37.69
C SER A 279 10.62 -19.33 -37.69
N GLU A 280 10.94 -18.44 -38.64
CA GLU A 280 12.21 -17.70 -38.73
C GLU A 280 12.26 -16.45 -37.85
N ASN A 281 11.15 -16.04 -37.22
CA ASN A 281 11.09 -14.84 -36.40
C ASN A 281 11.90 -15.03 -35.08
N PRO A 282 12.92 -14.20 -34.81
CA PRO A 282 13.79 -14.39 -33.66
C PRO A 282 13.07 -14.24 -32.32
N MET A 283 12.00 -13.44 -32.24
CA MET A 283 11.19 -13.32 -31.01
C MET A 283 10.37 -14.58 -30.76
N VAL A 284 9.78 -15.16 -31.81
CA VAL A 284 9.08 -16.46 -31.74
C VAL A 284 10.06 -17.57 -31.34
N GLN A 285 11.28 -17.58 -31.89
CA GLN A 285 12.30 -18.55 -31.54
C GLN A 285 12.80 -18.44 -30.09
N LEU A 286 12.77 -17.23 -29.49
CA LEU A 286 13.30 -16.97 -28.15
C LEU A 286 12.27 -17.24 -27.03
N PHE A 287 11.00 -16.87 -27.23
CA PHE A 287 9.96 -16.93 -26.19
C PHE A 287 8.88 -17.98 -26.43
N TYR A 288 8.71 -18.53 -27.64
CA TYR A 288 7.58 -19.41 -27.95
C TYR A 288 7.99 -20.88 -28.15
N GLY A 289 7.24 -21.76 -27.49
CA GLY A 289 7.33 -23.21 -27.61
C GLY A 289 6.05 -23.84 -28.15
N THR A 290 6.03 -25.18 -28.15
CA THR A 290 4.85 -25.98 -28.46
C THR A 290 4.64 -27.07 -27.42
N PHE A 291 3.38 -27.38 -27.13
CA PHE A 291 2.99 -28.56 -26.37
C PHE A 291 1.96 -29.38 -27.14
N LEU A 292 1.90 -30.67 -26.82
CA LEU A 292 0.92 -31.61 -27.30
C LEU A 292 -0.10 -31.85 -26.18
N THR A 293 -1.36 -31.71 -26.53
CA THR A 293 -2.52 -31.99 -25.69
C THR A 293 -3.15 -33.29 -26.18
N GLU A 294 -3.14 -34.34 -25.36
CA GLU A 294 -3.76 -35.62 -25.66
C GLU A 294 -4.83 -35.95 -24.62
N GLY A 295 -5.98 -36.50 -25.03
CA GLY A 295 -7.03 -36.82 -24.07
C GLY A 295 -8.11 -37.72 -24.62
N VAL A 296 -9.02 -38.12 -23.72
CA VAL A 296 -10.21 -38.89 -24.04
C VAL A 296 -11.44 -38.07 -23.66
N HIS A 297 -12.33 -37.84 -24.62
CA HIS A 297 -13.62 -37.18 -24.41
C HIS A 297 -14.72 -38.09 -24.99
N GLU A 298 -15.66 -38.53 -24.14
CA GLU A 298 -16.74 -39.45 -24.51
C GLU A 298 -16.26 -40.77 -25.17
N GLY A 299 -15.04 -41.21 -24.83
CA GLY A 299 -14.40 -42.40 -25.41
C GLY A 299 -13.67 -42.17 -26.73
N ASN A 300 -13.74 -40.96 -27.31
CA ASN A 300 -12.94 -40.58 -28.46
C ASN A 300 -11.59 -40.01 -28.00
N THR A 301 -10.50 -40.51 -28.57
CA THR A 301 -9.17 -39.94 -28.36
C THR A 301 -8.98 -38.70 -29.23
N PHE A 302 -8.44 -37.62 -28.64
CA PHE A 302 -8.02 -36.43 -29.38
C PHE A 302 -6.55 -36.13 -29.09
N SER A 303 -5.89 -35.48 -30.05
CA SER A 303 -4.49 -35.07 -29.98
C SER A 303 -4.34 -33.75 -30.75
N LYS A 304 -3.83 -32.70 -30.10
CA LYS A 304 -3.71 -31.34 -30.65
C LYS A 304 -2.38 -30.73 -30.25
N ILE A 305 -1.65 -30.16 -31.21
CA ILE A 305 -0.44 -29.36 -30.92
C ILE A 305 -0.86 -27.89 -30.79
N GLU A 306 -0.37 -27.23 -29.75
CA GLU A 306 -0.65 -25.84 -29.42
C GLU A 306 0.66 -25.08 -29.18
N THR A 307 0.71 -23.81 -29.58
CA THR A 307 1.83 -22.89 -29.32
C THR A 307 1.60 -22.14 -28.02
N PHE A 308 2.67 -21.86 -27.29
CA PHE A 308 2.63 -21.04 -26.07
C PHE A 308 3.84 -20.11 -26.02
N GLY A 309 3.67 -18.93 -25.42
CA GLY A 309 4.77 -18.06 -25.01
C GLY A 309 4.92 -18.12 -23.49
N GLN A 310 4.02 -17.44 -22.80
CA GLN A 310 3.86 -17.58 -21.35
C GLN A 310 3.02 -18.81 -21.02
N TYR A 311 3.41 -19.56 -19.99
CA TYR A 311 2.66 -20.72 -19.52
C TYR A 311 1.96 -20.37 -18.19
N PRO A 312 0.62 -20.21 -18.17
CA PRO A 312 -0.11 -19.82 -16.97
C PRO A 312 -0.26 -20.99 -16.00
N LEU A 313 -0.10 -20.70 -14.71
CA LEU A 313 -0.14 -21.66 -13.62
C LEU A 313 -1.01 -21.15 -12.47
N GLN A 314 -1.99 -21.96 -12.05
CA GLN A 314 -2.82 -21.65 -10.89
C GLN A 314 -2.10 -22.03 -9.60
N VAL A 315 -1.88 -21.06 -8.72
CA VAL A 315 -1.10 -21.26 -7.49
C VAL A 315 -1.87 -21.97 -6.37
N ASN A 316 -3.21 -21.95 -6.42
CA ASN A 316 -4.04 -22.51 -5.37
C ASN A 316 -3.82 -24.02 -5.18
N GLY A 317 -3.76 -24.47 -3.92
CA GLY A 317 -3.60 -25.88 -3.56
C GLY A 317 -2.19 -26.48 -3.69
N TYR A 318 -1.23 -25.78 -4.31
CA TYR A 318 0.14 -26.30 -4.54
C TYR A 318 1.18 -25.65 -3.63
N ARG A 319 2.21 -26.42 -3.23
CA ARG A 319 3.28 -25.93 -2.33
C ARG A 319 4.54 -25.51 -3.08
N ASN A 320 4.78 -26.10 -4.24
CA ASN A 320 5.93 -25.79 -5.08
C ASN A 320 5.59 -25.80 -6.58
N LEU A 321 6.45 -25.17 -7.38
CA LEU A 321 6.30 -25.04 -8.84
C LEU A 321 6.22 -26.40 -9.56
N THR A 322 6.91 -27.42 -9.04
CA THR A 322 6.91 -28.78 -9.62
C THR A 322 5.56 -29.47 -9.45
N GLU A 323 4.94 -29.37 -8.27
CA GLU A 323 3.56 -29.83 -8.01
C GLU A 323 2.54 -29.04 -8.86
N CYS A 324 2.70 -27.71 -8.92
CA CYS A 324 1.81 -26.82 -9.67
C CYS A 324 1.85 -27.10 -11.19
N LEU A 325 3.04 -27.27 -11.77
CA LEU A 325 3.20 -27.62 -13.18
C LEU A 325 2.71 -29.05 -13.46
N GLU A 326 2.94 -30.02 -12.56
CA GLU A 326 2.40 -31.38 -12.71
C GLU A 326 0.86 -31.37 -12.75
N GLY A 327 0.21 -30.57 -11.91
CA GLY A 327 -1.25 -30.37 -11.93
C GLY A 327 -1.75 -29.70 -13.21
N ALA A 328 -1.03 -28.69 -13.73
CA ALA A 328 -1.37 -28.05 -15.01
C ALA A 328 -1.16 -28.96 -16.25
N MET A 329 -0.37 -30.03 -16.12
CA MET A 329 -0.15 -31.03 -17.17
C MET A 329 -1.18 -32.16 -17.17
N VAL A 330 -2.03 -32.30 -16.15
CA VAL A 330 -3.00 -33.40 -16.02
C VAL A 330 -4.35 -32.85 -15.56
N GLU A 331 -5.28 -32.69 -16.50
CA GLU A 331 -6.64 -32.22 -16.24
C GLU A 331 -7.64 -33.39 -16.33
N GLY A 332 -8.24 -33.73 -15.18
CA GLY A 332 -9.28 -34.76 -15.04
C GLY A 332 -8.81 -36.03 -14.30
N GLU A 333 -9.70 -36.60 -13.47
CA GLU A 333 -9.44 -37.84 -12.74
C GLU A 333 -9.50 -39.06 -13.67
N MET A 334 -8.35 -39.70 -13.91
CA MET A 334 -8.31 -41.00 -14.59
C MET A 334 -8.45 -42.17 -13.59
N ASP A 335 -9.43 -42.08 -12.67
CA ASP A 335 -9.67 -43.13 -11.68
C ASP A 335 -10.67 -44.18 -12.18
N GLU A 336 -10.29 -45.47 -12.04
CA GLU A 336 -11.09 -46.61 -12.50
C GLU A 336 -12.10 -47.13 -11.45
N ALA A 337 -12.16 -46.53 -10.27
CA ALA A 337 -12.73 -47.18 -9.07
C ALA A 337 -14.08 -46.63 -8.57
N ALA A 338 -14.67 -45.59 -9.18
CA ALA A 338 -15.94 -44.99 -8.74
C ALA A 338 -17.09 -45.17 -9.75
N ALA A 339 -18.23 -45.63 -9.25
CA ALA A 339 -19.35 -46.18 -10.01
C ALA A 339 -20.08 -45.23 -10.99
N SER A 340 -20.40 -45.78 -12.17
CA SER A 340 -21.61 -45.53 -12.99
C SER A 340 -22.07 -44.10 -13.31
N GLN A 341 -22.12 -43.78 -14.61
CA GLN A 341 -22.84 -42.67 -15.26
C GLN A 341 -22.20 -41.27 -15.25
N SER A 342 -20.88 -41.15 -15.06
CA SER A 342 -20.11 -39.98 -15.52
C SER A 342 -19.35 -40.27 -16.82
N VAL A 343 -19.27 -39.29 -17.70
CA VAL A 343 -18.38 -39.32 -18.87
C VAL A 343 -16.94 -39.25 -18.37
N LYS A 344 -16.11 -40.25 -18.67
CA LYS A 344 -14.68 -40.18 -18.38
C LYS A 344 -14.04 -39.11 -19.27
N TYR A 345 -13.63 -38.01 -18.66
CA TYR A 345 -12.81 -36.97 -19.26
C TYR A 345 -11.43 -36.99 -18.61
N GLY A 346 -10.39 -37.14 -19.41
CA GLY A 346 -9.01 -37.08 -18.95
C GLY A 346 -8.12 -36.52 -20.06
N GLN A 347 -7.27 -35.56 -19.71
CA GLN A 347 -6.44 -34.80 -20.63
C GLN A 347 -5.03 -34.64 -20.04
N GLU A 348 -4.01 -35.03 -20.79
CA GLU A 348 -2.61 -34.80 -20.48
C GLU A 348 -2.02 -33.76 -21.45
N ARG A 349 -1.08 -32.95 -20.96
CA ARG A 349 -0.26 -32.04 -21.76
C ARG A 349 1.22 -32.44 -21.64
N TRP A 350 1.94 -32.33 -22.75
CA TRP A 350 3.34 -32.71 -22.87
C TRP A 350 4.09 -31.70 -23.74
N PHE A 351 5.17 -31.09 -23.25
CA PHE A 351 5.95 -30.16 -24.05
C PHE A 351 6.66 -30.89 -25.21
N THR A 352 6.50 -30.39 -26.43
CA THR A 352 7.18 -30.91 -27.63
C THR A 352 8.37 -30.06 -28.04
N LYS A 353 8.30 -28.74 -27.81
CA LYS A 353 9.40 -27.79 -27.96
C LYS A 353 9.32 -26.76 -26.84
N LEU A 354 10.40 -26.59 -26.09
CA LEU A 354 10.51 -25.50 -25.09
C LEU A 354 11.18 -24.28 -25.71
N PRO A 355 10.76 -23.05 -25.33
CA PRO A 355 11.47 -21.83 -25.71
C PRO A 355 12.79 -21.70 -24.92
N PRO A 356 13.85 -21.11 -25.50
CA PRO A 356 15.10 -20.83 -24.79
C PRO A 356 14.93 -19.93 -23.57
N VAL A 357 13.91 -19.05 -23.56
CA VAL A 357 13.42 -18.29 -22.41
C VAL A 357 12.02 -18.78 -22.06
N LEU A 358 11.87 -19.46 -20.94
CA LEU A 358 10.63 -20.06 -20.46
C LEU A 358 10.01 -19.21 -19.36
N THR A 359 8.82 -18.67 -19.62
CA THR A 359 8.09 -17.76 -18.73
C THR A 359 6.86 -18.43 -18.12
N PHE A 360 6.78 -18.48 -16.79
CA PHE A 360 5.60 -18.95 -16.06
C PHE A 360 4.85 -17.77 -15.43
N GLU A 361 3.56 -17.66 -15.72
CA GLU A 361 2.65 -16.70 -15.09
C GLU A 361 1.98 -17.36 -13.88
N LEU A 362 2.12 -16.78 -12.69
CA LEU A 362 1.61 -17.31 -11.43
C LEU A 362 0.29 -16.64 -11.07
N SER A 363 -0.80 -17.22 -11.55
CA SER A 363 -2.15 -16.78 -11.21
C SER A 363 -2.42 -16.97 -9.71
N ARG A 364 -2.47 -15.83 -9.01
CA ARG A 364 -2.75 -15.72 -7.58
C ARG A 364 -4.05 -14.99 -7.28
N PHE A 365 -4.89 -14.72 -8.26
CA PHE A 365 -6.20 -14.09 -8.02
C PHE A 365 -7.32 -15.11 -8.23
N GLU A 366 -8.15 -15.30 -7.20
CA GLU A 366 -9.36 -16.12 -7.29
C GLU A 366 -10.58 -15.29 -6.90
N PHE A 367 -11.72 -15.57 -7.56
CA PHE A 367 -12.96 -14.89 -7.24
C PHE A 367 -13.58 -15.45 -5.95
N ASN A 368 -13.47 -14.72 -4.85
CA ASN A 368 -14.07 -15.13 -3.60
C ASN A 368 -15.60 -14.90 -3.67
N GLN A 369 -16.35 -15.99 -3.88
CA GLN A 369 -17.81 -15.97 -4.00
C GLN A 369 -18.53 -15.40 -2.76
N SER A 370 -17.91 -15.47 -1.57
CA SER A 370 -18.49 -14.93 -0.34
C SER A 370 -18.30 -13.41 -0.18
N LEU A 371 -17.24 -12.86 -0.77
CA LEU A 371 -16.93 -11.42 -0.75
C LEU A 371 -17.36 -10.69 -2.04
N GLY A 372 -17.66 -11.44 -3.11
CA GLY A 372 -18.06 -10.90 -4.42
C GLY A 372 -16.94 -10.17 -5.16
N GLN A 373 -15.67 -10.41 -4.80
CA GLN A 373 -14.49 -9.71 -5.33
C GLN A 373 -13.32 -10.68 -5.55
N PRO A 374 -12.39 -10.39 -6.48
CA PRO A 374 -11.16 -11.14 -6.64
C PRO A 374 -10.22 -10.91 -5.44
N GLU A 375 -9.79 -12.00 -4.81
CA GLU A 375 -8.90 -12.01 -3.65
C GLU A 375 -7.51 -12.56 -4.05
N LYS A 376 -6.46 -12.02 -3.43
CA LYS A 376 -5.08 -12.46 -3.66
C LYS A 376 -4.78 -13.68 -2.78
N ILE A 377 -4.34 -14.77 -3.40
CA ILE A 377 -3.90 -15.99 -2.75
C ILE A 377 -2.50 -15.76 -2.16
N HIS A 378 -2.45 -15.66 -0.84
CA HIS A 378 -1.21 -15.49 -0.07
C HIS A 378 -0.51 -16.81 0.30
N THR A 379 -0.91 -17.96 -0.24
CA THR A 379 -0.22 -19.24 0.02
C THR A 379 1.24 -19.19 -0.44
N LYS A 380 2.11 -19.88 0.32
CA LYS A 380 3.53 -20.02 -0.01
C LYS A 380 3.66 -20.99 -1.20
N LEU A 381 4.26 -20.51 -2.29
CA LEU A 381 4.66 -21.33 -3.44
C LEU A 381 6.17 -21.23 -3.61
N GLU A 382 6.86 -22.36 -3.44
CA GLU A 382 8.31 -22.47 -3.59
C GLU A 382 8.70 -22.77 -5.05
N PHE A 383 9.76 -22.15 -5.55
CA PHE A 383 10.26 -22.41 -6.90
C PHE A 383 11.80 -22.49 -6.89
N PRO A 384 12.41 -23.45 -7.63
CA PRO A 384 13.84 -23.70 -7.54
C PRO A 384 14.65 -22.73 -8.42
N GLN A 385 15.92 -22.50 -8.05
CA GLN A 385 16.89 -21.76 -8.90
C GLN A 385 17.19 -22.48 -10.22
N THR A 386 17.11 -23.81 -10.25
CA THR A 386 17.28 -24.64 -11.44
C THR A 386 16.16 -25.65 -11.52
N MET A 387 15.47 -25.69 -12.66
CA MET A 387 14.37 -26.60 -12.94
C MET A 387 14.76 -27.55 -14.08
N TYR A 388 14.59 -28.85 -13.89
CA TYR A 388 14.81 -29.84 -14.95
C TYR A 388 13.48 -30.13 -15.65
N MET A 389 13.41 -29.80 -16.94
CA MET A 389 12.18 -29.87 -17.71
C MET A 389 11.91 -31.25 -18.32
N ASP A 390 12.88 -32.16 -18.24
CA ASP A 390 12.87 -33.52 -18.79
C ASP A 390 11.57 -34.29 -18.50
N ARG A 391 11.04 -34.16 -17.30
CA ARG A 391 9.82 -34.85 -16.82
C ARG A 391 8.52 -34.37 -17.47
N TYR A 392 8.54 -33.25 -18.19
CA TYR A 392 7.38 -32.67 -18.87
C TYR A 392 7.51 -32.76 -20.40
N LEU A 393 8.61 -33.31 -20.92
CA LEU A 393 8.85 -33.46 -22.35
C LEU A 393 8.19 -34.72 -22.90
N TYR A 394 7.55 -34.59 -24.08
CA TYR A 394 6.89 -35.70 -24.76
C TYR A 394 7.83 -36.89 -25.08
N CYS A 395 9.11 -36.63 -25.34
CA CYS A 395 10.10 -37.68 -25.59
C CYS A 395 10.34 -38.63 -24.40
N ASN A 396 9.98 -38.21 -23.19
CA ASN A 396 10.12 -38.99 -21.95
C ASN A 396 8.77 -39.55 -21.44
N LYS A 397 7.68 -39.38 -22.20
CA LYS A 397 6.30 -39.71 -21.78
C LYS A 397 6.18 -41.09 -21.14
N ASP A 398 6.63 -42.15 -21.82
CA ASP A 398 6.50 -43.54 -21.34
C ASP A 398 7.21 -43.76 -19.99
N LEU A 399 8.39 -43.17 -19.82
CA LEU A 399 9.16 -43.25 -18.56
C LEU A 399 8.45 -42.51 -17.41
N ILE A 400 7.84 -41.36 -17.71
CA ILE A 400 7.11 -40.56 -16.73
C ILE A 400 5.78 -41.21 -16.36
N GLN A 401 5.06 -41.82 -17.32
CA GLN A 401 3.85 -42.59 -17.02
C GLN A 401 4.16 -43.78 -16.09
N MET A 402 5.23 -44.55 -16.34
CA MET A 402 5.67 -45.60 -15.39
C MET A 402 6.03 -45.05 -14.00
N LYS A 403 6.72 -43.90 -13.91
CA LYS A 403 7.04 -43.26 -12.61
C LYS A 403 5.79 -42.71 -11.90
N ARG A 404 4.79 -42.21 -12.63
CA ARG A 404 3.47 -41.79 -12.09
C ARG A 404 2.71 -42.97 -11.50
N GLU A 405 2.66 -44.11 -12.19
CA GLU A 405 2.02 -45.34 -11.70
C GLU A 405 2.69 -45.86 -10.42
N GLU A 406 4.03 -45.96 -10.40
CA GLU A 406 4.77 -46.37 -9.21
C GLU A 406 4.57 -45.38 -8.04
N MET A 407 4.54 -44.07 -8.32
CA MET A 407 4.21 -43.06 -7.30
C MET A 407 2.79 -43.22 -6.75
N LYS A 408 1.79 -43.54 -7.59
CA LYS A 408 0.42 -43.83 -7.14
C LYS A 408 0.40 -45.03 -6.20
N ARG A 409 1.04 -46.14 -6.61
CA ARG A 409 1.17 -47.37 -5.81
C ARG A 409 1.89 -47.15 -4.47
N LEU A 410 2.94 -46.32 -4.44
CA LEU A 410 3.65 -45.94 -3.22
C LEU A 410 2.78 -45.08 -2.29
N LYS A 411 2.02 -44.11 -2.82
CA LYS A 411 1.08 -43.29 -2.05
C LYS A 411 -0.05 -44.13 -1.44
N GLU A 412 -0.65 -45.04 -2.18
CA GLU A 412 -1.66 -45.98 -1.67
C GLU A 412 -1.11 -46.86 -0.52
N LYS A 413 0.12 -47.36 -0.68
CA LYS A 413 0.81 -48.11 0.38
C LYS A 413 1.10 -47.25 1.61
N MET A 414 1.51 -45.99 1.41
CA MET A 414 1.76 -45.03 2.50
C MET A 414 0.48 -44.79 3.32
N VAL A 415 -0.64 -44.47 2.66
CA VAL A 415 -1.95 -44.28 3.32
C VAL A 415 -2.34 -45.52 4.12
N THR A 416 -2.14 -46.71 3.57
CA THR A 416 -2.41 -47.98 4.26
C THR A 416 -1.54 -48.17 5.53
N LEU A 417 -0.29 -47.70 5.52
CA LEU A 417 0.60 -47.76 6.68
C LEU A 417 0.28 -46.67 7.71
N GLN A 418 -0.06 -45.46 7.27
CA GLN A 418 -0.52 -44.36 8.14
C GLN A 418 -1.79 -44.77 8.90
N GLN A 419 -2.78 -45.35 8.22
CA GLN A 419 -3.99 -45.90 8.86
C GLN A 419 -3.72 -47.05 9.84
N LYS A 420 -2.61 -47.80 9.68
CA LYS A 420 -2.19 -48.81 10.66
C LYS A 420 -1.54 -48.16 11.88
N LEU A 421 -0.65 -47.19 11.66
CA LEU A 421 0.01 -46.42 12.73
C LEU A 421 -1.03 -45.67 13.58
N GLU A 422 -2.01 -45.05 12.94
CA GLU A 422 -3.09 -44.30 13.61
C GLU A 422 -3.93 -45.18 14.55
N ARG A 423 -4.11 -46.48 14.25
CA ARG A 423 -4.79 -47.42 15.17
C ARG A 423 -4.04 -47.64 16.48
N TYR A 424 -2.71 -47.50 16.48
CA TYR A 424 -1.88 -47.59 17.69
C TYR A 424 -1.81 -46.24 18.42
N MET A 425 -1.84 -45.11 17.70
CA MET A 425 -1.75 -43.76 18.28
C MET A 425 -3.10 -43.22 18.78
N GLN A 426 -4.22 -43.65 18.19
CA GLN A 426 -5.59 -43.29 18.55
C GLN A 426 -6.39 -44.52 19.03
N TYR A 427 -5.79 -45.30 19.92
CA TYR A 427 -6.40 -46.53 20.44
C TYR A 427 -7.55 -46.22 21.42
N GLY A 428 -8.55 -47.09 21.44
CA GLY A 428 -9.73 -47.01 22.30
C GLY A 428 -11.04 -47.30 21.56
N SER A 429 -12.16 -47.23 22.28
CA SER A 429 -13.51 -47.36 21.71
C SER A 429 -14.40 -46.13 21.95
N GLY A 430 -14.01 -45.23 22.86
CA GLY A 430 -14.73 -44.00 23.18
C GLY A 430 -14.40 -42.84 22.22
N PRO A 431 -14.95 -41.64 22.49
CA PRO A 431 -14.62 -40.42 21.75
C PRO A 431 -13.21 -39.91 22.07
N ALA A 432 -12.74 -40.08 23.31
CA ALA A 432 -11.34 -39.87 23.68
C ALA A 432 -10.50 -41.08 23.28
N ARG A 433 -9.36 -40.83 22.66
CA ARG A 433 -8.39 -41.82 22.17
C ARG A 433 -6.99 -41.47 22.67
N PHE A 434 -6.18 -42.49 22.91
CA PHE A 434 -4.83 -42.35 23.45
C PHE A 434 -3.85 -43.31 22.77
N PRO A 435 -2.54 -43.03 22.78
CA PRO A 435 -1.54 -43.97 22.30
C PRO A 435 -1.54 -45.25 23.14
N LEU A 436 -1.55 -46.40 22.48
CA LEU A 436 -1.51 -47.70 23.13
C LEU A 436 -0.22 -47.93 23.98
N PRO A 437 0.99 -47.52 23.54
CA PRO A 437 2.19 -47.58 24.38
C PRO A 437 2.01 -46.85 25.71
N ASP A 438 1.50 -45.61 25.66
CA ASP A 438 1.28 -44.76 26.83
C ASP A 438 0.25 -45.38 27.79
N MET A 439 -0.86 -45.91 27.27
CA MET A 439 -1.85 -46.62 28.10
C MET A 439 -1.25 -47.85 28.78
N LEU A 440 -0.45 -48.65 28.07
CA LEU A 440 0.24 -49.79 28.67
C LEU A 440 1.23 -49.34 29.75
N GLN A 441 1.91 -48.21 29.55
CA GLN A 441 2.80 -47.61 30.55
C GLN A 441 2.04 -47.11 31.78
N TYR A 442 0.94 -46.37 31.63
CA TYR A 442 0.14 -45.90 32.77
C TYR A 442 -0.48 -47.06 33.57
N VAL A 443 -0.86 -48.16 32.90
CA VAL A 443 -1.33 -49.37 33.60
C VAL A 443 -0.18 -50.07 34.34
N LEU A 444 1.02 -50.13 33.77
CA LEU A 444 2.22 -50.63 34.46
C LEU A 444 2.57 -49.77 35.69
N GLU A 445 2.46 -48.44 35.61
CA GLU A 445 2.69 -47.52 36.73
C GLU A 445 1.63 -47.67 37.84
N PHE A 446 0.36 -47.83 37.47
CA PHE A 446 -0.72 -48.15 38.41
C PHE A 446 -0.44 -49.47 39.14
N ILE A 447 -0.05 -50.52 38.42
CA ILE A 447 0.27 -51.83 38.99
C ILE A 447 1.49 -51.78 39.92
N ALA A 448 2.50 -50.97 39.60
CA ALA A 448 3.69 -50.76 40.44
C ALA A 448 3.41 -49.92 41.71
N THR A 449 2.22 -49.29 41.83
CA THR A 449 1.86 -48.46 42.97
C THR A 449 1.43 -49.32 44.17
N LYS A 450 2.12 -49.18 45.31
CA LYS A 450 1.81 -49.95 46.52
C LYS A 450 0.54 -49.42 47.21
N PRO A 451 -0.42 -50.28 47.62
CA PRO A 451 -1.59 -49.85 48.36
C PRO A 451 -1.22 -49.35 49.77
N ALA A 452 -1.85 -48.25 50.20
CA ALA A 452 -1.70 -47.73 51.55
C ALA A 452 -2.38 -48.65 52.59
N VAL A 453 -1.70 -48.92 53.71
CA VAL A 453 -2.21 -49.79 54.77
C VAL A 453 -3.29 -49.05 55.58
N ALA A 454 -4.53 -49.50 55.47
CA ALA A 454 -5.64 -48.97 56.27
C ALA A 454 -5.64 -49.55 57.70
N VAL A 455 -5.69 -48.68 58.71
CA VAL A 455 -5.91 -49.08 60.12
C VAL A 455 -7.40 -48.91 60.46
N PRO A 456 -8.08 -49.93 61.02
CA PRO A 456 -9.48 -49.81 61.39
C PRO A 456 -9.65 -49.26 62.82
N SER A 457 -10.55 -48.29 63.00
CA SER A 457 -11.09 -47.93 64.32
C SER A 457 -12.61 -47.75 64.24
N ALA A 458 -13.33 -48.39 65.15
CA ALA A 458 -14.77 -48.60 65.05
C ALA A 458 -15.60 -47.74 66.03
N GLN A 459 -16.86 -47.45 65.65
CA GLN A 459 -18.01 -47.16 66.53
C GLN A 459 -17.95 -45.89 67.41
N SER A 460 -19.04 -45.21 67.77
CA SER A 460 -20.43 -45.15 67.25
C SER A 460 -21.15 -43.95 67.91
N SER A 461 -22.45 -43.74 67.63
CA SER A 461 -23.39 -42.77 68.25
C SER A 461 -23.19 -41.28 67.90
N GLN A 462 -24.22 -40.44 67.72
CA GLN A 462 -25.60 -40.63 67.23
C GLN A 462 -26.21 -39.22 66.95
N THR A 463 -26.94 -39.02 65.83
CA THR A 463 -28.00 -37.98 65.60
C THR A 463 -27.77 -36.53 66.09
N THR A 464 -27.93 -35.49 65.25
CA THR A 464 -29.25 -35.05 64.73
C THR A 464 -29.11 -34.16 63.47
N LEU A 465 -30.20 -34.08 62.70
CA LEU A 465 -30.39 -33.47 61.36
C LEU A 465 -29.93 -32.00 61.18
N GLN A 466 -29.42 -31.70 59.98
CA GLN A 466 -30.00 -30.66 59.11
C GLN A 466 -29.75 -30.97 57.61
N HIS A 467 -30.60 -30.42 56.74
CA HIS A 467 -30.79 -30.86 55.34
C HIS A 467 -30.30 -29.79 54.35
N SER A 468 -29.58 -30.17 53.29
CA SER A 468 -29.66 -29.49 51.98
C SER A 468 -29.13 -30.38 50.85
N GLN A 469 -29.89 -30.49 49.76
CA GLN A 469 -29.45 -30.98 48.44
C GLN A 469 -28.91 -29.74 47.66
N ALA A 470 -28.22 -29.82 46.51
CA ALA A 470 -28.14 -30.88 45.51
C ALA A 470 -26.85 -30.82 44.66
N LYS A 471 -26.64 -31.87 43.84
CA LYS A 471 -25.81 -31.90 42.61
C LYS A 471 -26.75 -31.62 41.39
N PRO A 472 -26.30 -31.35 40.13
CA PRO A 472 -25.15 -32.01 39.47
C PRO A 472 -24.35 -31.27 38.35
N HIS A 473 -23.21 -31.88 37.93
CA HIS A 473 -22.67 -32.10 36.54
C HIS A 473 -22.69 -30.97 35.45
N VAL A 474 -21.78 -30.85 34.45
CA VAL A 474 -20.56 -31.59 34.01
C VAL A 474 -19.73 -30.79 32.98
N LEU A 475 -18.44 -31.14 32.83
CA LEU A 475 -17.45 -31.00 31.71
C LEU A 475 -17.80 -30.12 30.48
N ASP A 476 -16.83 -29.41 29.87
CA ASP A 476 -15.99 -30.05 28.83
C ASP A 476 -14.56 -29.49 28.66
N VAL A 477 -13.68 -30.35 28.12
CA VAL A 477 -12.30 -30.06 27.73
C VAL A 477 -12.12 -30.50 26.28
N LEU A 478 -11.77 -29.56 25.40
CA LEU A 478 -11.27 -29.88 24.06
C LEU A 478 -9.89 -29.27 23.86
N SER A 479 -8.95 -30.13 23.48
CA SER A 479 -7.62 -29.76 23.00
C SER A 479 -7.11 -30.88 22.12
N GLN A 480 -6.84 -30.55 20.86
CA GLN A 480 -5.78 -31.06 19.99
C GLN A 480 -6.01 -30.51 18.56
N PRO A 481 -5.00 -30.52 17.68
CA PRO A 481 -3.56 -30.38 17.95
C PRO A 481 -2.92 -29.29 17.06
N ASN A 482 -1.69 -28.90 17.37
CA ASN A 482 -0.78 -28.40 16.34
C ASN A 482 0.66 -28.67 16.77
N GLY A 483 1.33 -29.56 16.04
CA GLY A 483 2.70 -29.98 16.31
C GLY A 483 3.28 -30.59 15.03
N THR A 484 4.06 -29.78 14.32
CA THR A 484 4.97 -30.27 13.28
C THR A 484 6.34 -30.35 13.94
N GLU A 485 6.88 -31.56 14.04
CA GLU A 485 8.28 -31.77 14.39
C GLU A 485 9.13 -31.65 13.11
N GLU A 486 10.31 -31.04 13.23
CA GLU A 486 11.46 -31.40 12.39
C GLU A 486 12.61 -31.80 13.31
N GLU A 487 13.12 -33.01 13.09
CA GLU A 487 14.30 -33.53 13.79
C GLU A 487 15.60 -33.01 13.15
N ALA A 488 16.67 -32.95 13.94
CA ALA A 488 18.03 -32.95 13.41
C ALA A 488 18.95 -33.88 14.22
N PHE A 489 19.36 -34.97 13.59
CA PHE A 489 20.28 -35.99 14.13
C PHE A 489 21.69 -35.44 14.36
N PHE A 490 22.42 -36.00 15.33
CA PHE A 490 23.81 -36.45 15.12
C PHE A 490 24.22 -37.54 16.13
N VAL A 491 25.00 -38.53 15.67
CA VAL A 491 25.46 -39.69 16.44
C VAL A 491 26.99 -39.77 16.42
N ALA A 492 27.64 -39.90 17.59
CA ALA A 492 28.95 -40.57 17.73
C ALA A 492 29.29 -40.89 19.20
N ASN A 493 29.75 -42.11 19.47
CA ASN A 493 30.26 -42.56 20.78
C ASN A 493 31.75 -42.23 20.96
N SER A 494 32.17 -41.81 22.15
CA SER A 494 33.43 -42.27 22.78
C SER A 494 33.50 -41.94 24.28
N SER A 495 33.93 -42.92 25.06
CA SER A 495 34.28 -42.87 26.49
C SER A 495 35.81 -42.63 26.64
N PRO A 496 36.44 -42.40 27.84
CA PRO A 496 35.99 -42.76 29.19
C PRO A 496 36.31 -41.77 30.36
N GLN A 497 35.85 -42.12 31.59
CA GLN A 497 36.43 -41.89 32.94
C GLN A 497 37.14 -40.54 33.26
N GLN A 498 36.88 -39.84 34.37
CA GLN A 498 37.00 -40.32 35.77
C GLN A 498 36.65 -39.19 36.79
N ASN A 499 36.39 -39.56 38.06
CA ASN A 499 36.39 -38.71 39.30
C ASN A 499 35.25 -37.67 39.46
N SER A 500 34.69 -37.40 40.64
CA SER A 500 34.80 -38.05 41.97
C SER A 500 33.62 -37.69 42.86
N SER A 501 33.25 -38.58 43.80
CA SER A 501 32.12 -38.46 44.72
C SER A 501 32.26 -37.36 45.78
N VAL A 502 31.16 -36.67 46.11
CA VAL A 502 30.84 -36.18 47.48
C VAL A 502 29.33 -36.31 47.70
N GLU A 503 28.92 -36.84 48.84
CA GLU A 503 27.52 -36.96 49.27
C GLU A 503 26.92 -35.60 49.66
N LEU A 504 25.62 -35.42 49.44
CA LEU A 504 24.78 -34.63 50.35
C LEU A 504 23.33 -35.13 50.32
N GLN A 505 22.69 -35.07 51.49
CA GLN A 505 21.53 -35.89 51.84
C GLN A 505 20.21 -35.33 51.32
N ALA A 506 19.21 -36.20 51.16
CA ALA A 506 17.83 -35.81 50.95
C ALA A 506 17.22 -35.16 52.21
N PRO A 507 16.43 -34.09 52.09
CA PRO A 507 15.42 -33.73 53.07
C PRO A 507 14.08 -34.40 52.72
N VAL A 508 13.58 -35.24 53.64
CA VAL A 508 12.23 -35.82 53.55
C VAL A 508 11.23 -34.85 54.19
N SER A 509 10.16 -34.53 53.49
CA SER A 509 8.87 -34.18 54.14
C SER A 509 7.70 -34.52 53.22
N ALA A 510 7.19 -35.74 53.34
CA ALA A 510 5.91 -36.13 52.74
C ALA A 510 4.76 -35.51 53.54
N ALA A 511 3.92 -34.69 52.90
CA ALA A 511 2.74 -34.08 53.53
C ALA A 511 1.60 -33.71 52.56
N GLU A 512 1.39 -34.48 51.49
CA GLU A 512 0.12 -34.46 50.75
C GLU A 512 -0.39 -35.89 50.55
N LEU A 513 -1.35 -36.29 51.40
CA LEU A 513 -2.10 -37.53 51.25
C LEU A 513 -3.19 -37.36 50.19
N SER A 514 -2.77 -37.37 48.92
CA SER A 514 -3.66 -37.76 47.83
C SER A 514 -3.66 -39.28 47.75
N GLU A 515 -4.85 -39.89 47.80
CA GLU A 515 -5.02 -41.33 47.58
C GLU A 515 -4.58 -41.67 46.14
N ARG A 516 -3.34 -42.13 45.99
CA ARG A 516 -2.87 -42.62 44.69
C ARG A 516 -3.65 -43.89 44.35
N PRO A 517 -4.28 -43.98 43.16
CA PRO A 517 -4.96 -45.19 42.74
C PRO A 517 -3.94 -46.34 42.69
N ALA A 518 -4.23 -47.42 43.41
CA ALA A 518 -3.37 -48.59 43.54
C ALA A 518 -4.23 -49.87 43.52
N PRO A 519 -3.71 -51.00 43.02
CA PRO A 519 -4.44 -52.27 43.06
C PRO A 519 -4.73 -52.72 44.51
N HIS A 520 -6.00 -53.01 44.79
CA HIS A 520 -6.44 -53.53 46.08
C HIS A 520 -6.57 -55.05 46.05
N VAL A 521 -5.87 -55.75 46.95
CA VAL A 521 -5.97 -57.21 47.17
C VAL A 521 -5.67 -58.04 45.92
N VAL A 522 -4.39 -58.13 45.54
CA VAL A 522 -3.87 -58.93 44.43
C VAL A 522 -2.68 -59.76 44.93
N SER A 523 -2.49 -60.99 44.44
CA SER A 523 -1.31 -61.78 44.81
C SER A 523 -0.05 -61.32 44.07
N GLU A 524 1.12 -61.49 44.70
CA GLU A 524 2.40 -61.08 44.11
C GLU A 524 2.72 -61.88 42.83
N GLU A 525 2.24 -63.12 42.71
CA GLU A 525 2.38 -63.96 41.52
C GLU A 525 1.53 -63.46 40.34
N GLU A 526 0.27 -63.09 40.58
CA GLU A 526 -0.61 -62.49 39.56
C GLU A 526 -0.08 -61.13 39.10
N LEU A 527 0.42 -60.31 40.04
CA LEU A 527 0.92 -58.96 39.77
C LEU A 527 2.18 -59.01 38.90
N ASN A 528 3.12 -59.92 39.20
CA ASN A 528 4.29 -60.19 38.35
C ASN A 528 3.91 -60.75 36.97
N LEU A 529 2.89 -61.63 36.88
CA LEU A 529 2.40 -62.16 35.60
C LEU A 529 1.82 -61.06 34.71
N VAL A 530 0.93 -60.22 35.26
CA VAL A 530 0.31 -59.11 34.51
C VAL A 530 1.37 -58.09 34.11
N GLN A 531 2.29 -57.73 35.00
CA GLN A 531 3.41 -56.83 34.68
C GLN A 531 4.26 -57.38 33.52
N THR A 532 4.64 -58.67 33.56
CA THR A 532 5.43 -59.30 32.49
C THR A 532 4.69 -59.30 31.15
N CYS A 533 3.38 -59.60 31.15
CA CYS A 533 2.56 -59.58 29.94
C CYS A 533 2.42 -58.17 29.34
N LEU A 534 2.07 -57.18 30.17
CA LEU A 534 1.92 -55.79 29.73
C LEU A 534 3.24 -55.18 29.26
N GLN A 535 4.35 -55.48 29.93
CA GLN A 535 5.67 -55.01 29.53
C GLN A 535 6.13 -55.65 28.21
N ARG A 536 5.85 -56.94 28.00
CA ARG A 536 6.10 -57.59 26.70
C ARG A 536 5.26 -56.95 25.60
N TRP A 537 3.95 -56.79 25.81
CA TRP A 537 3.08 -56.14 24.83
C TRP A 537 3.49 -54.69 24.56
N ARG A 538 3.88 -53.92 25.58
CA ARG A 538 4.40 -52.56 25.39
C ARG A 538 5.59 -52.56 24.45
N ASN A 539 6.59 -53.41 24.69
CA ASN A 539 7.76 -53.52 23.82
C ASN A 539 7.40 -53.98 22.40
N GLU A 540 6.46 -54.93 22.24
CA GLU A 540 5.95 -55.38 20.94
C GLU A 540 5.26 -54.24 20.17
N ILE A 541 4.41 -53.45 20.84
CA ILE A 541 3.71 -52.31 20.21
C ILE A 541 4.67 -51.15 19.92
N GLU A 542 5.64 -50.86 20.78
CA GLU A 542 6.67 -49.84 20.52
C GLU A 542 7.52 -50.20 19.30
N GLN A 543 7.86 -51.48 19.12
CA GLN A 543 8.54 -51.96 17.92
C GLN A 543 7.64 -51.88 16.67
N ASP A 544 6.38 -52.33 16.72
CA ASP A 544 5.40 -52.21 15.62
C ASP A 544 5.27 -50.74 15.16
N VAL A 545 5.15 -49.80 16.12
CA VAL A 545 5.03 -48.37 15.86
C VAL A 545 6.30 -47.82 15.21
N GLN A 546 7.49 -48.23 15.67
CA GLN A 546 8.77 -47.81 15.10
C GLN A 546 8.94 -48.37 13.67
N ASP A 547 8.68 -49.65 13.45
CA ASP A 547 8.77 -50.31 12.14
C ASP A 547 7.81 -49.66 11.11
N LEU A 548 6.61 -49.25 11.55
CA LEU A 548 5.65 -48.49 10.75
C LEU A 548 6.16 -47.09 10.42
N LYS A 549 6.64 -46.32 11.42
CA LYS A 549 7.23 -44.98 11.21
C LYS A 549 8.37 -45.03 10.20
N GLU A 550 9.33 -45.93 10.37
CA GLU A 550 10.44 -46.10 9.45
C GLU A 550 9.99 -46.53 8.06
N SER A 551 8.97 -47.39 7.96
CA SER A 551 8.44 -47.82 6.67
C SER A 551 7.73 -46.70 5.91
N ILE A 552 7.06 -45.79 6.62
CA ILE A 552 6.49 -44.56 6.05
C ILE A 552 7.61 -43.62 5.60
N ALA A 553 8.63 -43.39 6.45
CA ALA A 553 9.78 -42.55 6.10
C ALA A 553 10.54 -43.05 4.86
N ARG A 554 10.79 -44.37 4.76
CA ARG A 554 11.39 -45.00 3.58
C ARG A 554 10.56 -44.80 2.30
N ILE A 555 9.23 -44.82 2.41
CA ILE A 555 8.34 -44.59 1.25
C ILE A 555 8.34 -43.11 0.85
N ASN A 556 8.29 -42.18 1.81
CA ASN A 556 8.40 -40.74 1.53
C ASN A 556 9.69 -40.41 0.78
N LEU A 557 10.84 -40.89 1.29
CA LEU A 557 12.14 -40.71 0.64
C LEU A 557 12.15 -41.26 -0.81
N SER A 558 11.50 -42.41 -1.03
CA SER A 558 11.36 -43.01 -2.37
C SER A 558 10.43 -42.22 -3.30
N ILE A 559 9.43 -41.50 -2.77
CA ILE A 559 8.52 -40.63 -3.53
C ILE A 559 9.25 -39.33 -3.91
N GLU A 560 9.99 -38.74 -2.96
CA GLU A 560 10.80 -37.54 -3.16
C GLU A 560 11.91 -37.77 -4.20
N GLN A 561 12.61 -38.90 -4.12
CA GLN A 561 13.70 -39.25 -5.02
C GLN A 561 13.25 -39.80 -6.40
N MET A 562 11.94 -39.99 -6.63
CA MET A 562 11.39 -40.63 -7.84
C MET A 562 11.88 -39.99 -9.16
N TYR A 563 12.07 -38.67 -9.13
CA TYR A 563 12.50 -37.84 -10.26
C TYR A 563 13.95 -37.35 -10.15
N CYS A 564 14.72 -37.78 -9.14
CA CYS A 564 16.16 -37.52 -9.02
C CYS A 564 17.01 -38.45 -9.91
N ASP A 565 16.42 -38.91 -11.01
CA ASP A 565 17.01 -39.83 -11.98
C ASP A 565 17.97 -39.06 -12.90
N PRO A 566 19.23 -39.50 -13.10
CA PRO A 566 20.14 -38.84 -14.05
C PRO A 566 19.57 -38.73 -15.47
N LEU A 567 18.68 -39.64 -15.87
CA LEU A 567 17.99 -39.57 -17.17
C LEU A 567 16.98 -38.41 -17.27
N LEU A 568 16.56 -37.85 -16.14
CA LEU A 568 15.61 -36.73 -16.04
C LEU A 568 16.29 -35.43 -15.56
N GLN A 569 17.60 -35.32 -15.78
CA GLN A 569 18.41 -34.14 -15.45
C GLN A 569 19.25 -33.66 -16.66
N GLN A 570 18.73 -33.82 -17.89
CA GLN A 570 19.44 -33.47 -19.13
C GLN A 570 19.04 -32.09 -19.67
N VAL A 571 17.88 -31.54 -19.27
CA VAL A 571 17.35 -30.26 -19.76
C VAL A 571 17.18 -29.26 -18.60
N PRO A 572 18.29 -28.67 -18.10
CA PRO A 572 18.25 -27.65 -17.07
C PRO A 572 17.77 -26.30 -17.61
N TYR A 573 16.97 -25.63 -16.80
CA TYR A 573 16.53 -24.26 -16.96
C TYR A 573 16.88 -23.48 -15.69
N HIS A 574 17.63 -22.40 -15.81
CA HIS A 574 18.08 -21.58 -14.69
C HIS A 574 17.19 -20.36 -14.51
N LEU A 575 16.80 -20.04 -13.28
CA LEU A 575 15.96 -18.89 -12.97
C LEU A 575 16.75 -17.60 -13.23
N HIS A 576 16.28 -16.80 -14.18
CA HIS A 576 16.88 -15.53 -14.60
C HIS A 576 16.25 -14.35 -13.88
N ALA A 577 14.91 -14.28 -13.86
CA ALA A 577 14.18 -13.18 -13.25
C ALA A 577 12.90 -13.62 -12.54
N VAL A 578 12.51 -12.85 -11.52
CA VAL A 578 11.28 -13.01 -10.74
C VAL A 578 10.64 -11.65 -10.59
N LEU A 579 9.44 -11.47 -11.15
CA LEU A 579 8.65 -10.25 -11.01
C LEU A 579 7.73 -10.41 -9.80
N VAL A 580 7.84 -9.48 -8.86
CA VAL A 580 7.14 -9.49 -7.57
C VAL A 580 6.15 -8.35 -7.52
N HIS A 581 4.95 -8.63 -7.00
CA HIS A 581 3.87 -7.68 -6.82
C HIS A 581 3.46 -7.58 -5.35
N GLU A 582 3.47 -6.36 -4.79
CA GLU A 582 2.88 -6.02 -3.49
C GLU A 582 1.69 -5.07 -3.66
N GLY A 583 0.49 -5.54 -3.30
CA GLY A 583 -0.74 -4.76 -3.47
C GLY A 583 -1.96 -5.62 -3.77
N GLN A 584 -3.04 -4.92 -4.14
CA GLN A 584 -4.32 -5.48 -4.60
C GLN A 584 -4.33 -5.59 -6.13
N ALA A 585 -5.26 -6.35 -6.70
CA ALA A 585 -5.36 -6.56 -8.16
C ALA A 585 -5.35 -5.26 -8.98
N ASN A 586 -6.00 -4.20 -8.48
CA ASN A 586 -6.17 -2.93 -9.19
C ASN A 586 -5.15 -1.83 -8.80
N ALA A 587 -4.27 -2.10 -7.82
CA ALA A 587 -3.33 -1.13 -7.27
C ALA A 587 -2.22 -1.82 -6.45
N GLY A 588 -0.99 -1.69 -6.90
CA GLY A 588 0.18 -2.20 -6.20
C GLY A 588 1.50 -1.73 -6.79
N HIS A 589 2.58 -2.16 -6.15
CA HIS A 589 3.95 -1.87 -6.54
C HIS A 589 4.63 -3.12 -7.10
N TYR A 590 5.39 -2.94 -8.17
CA TYR A 590 6.08 -4.00 -8.89
C TYR A 590 7.59 -3.78 -8.90
N TRP A 591 8.34 -4.85 -8.70
CA TRP A 591 9.80 -4.85 -8.85
C TRP A 591 10.26 -6.20 -9.39
N ALA A 592 11.51 -6.28 -9.86
CA ALA A 592 12.11 -7.51 -10.34
C ALA A 592 13.34 -7.88 -9.51
N PHE A 593 13.50 -9.17 -9.21
CA PHE A 593 14.80 -9.75 -8.89
C PHE A 593 15.37 -10.37 -10.16
N ILE A 594 16.61 -10.07 -10.51
CA ILE A 594 17.28 -10.59 -11.71
C ILE A 594 18.67 -11.11 -11.33
N TYR A 595 19.05 -12.27 -11.84
CA TYR A 595 20.36 -12.87 -11.60
C TYR A 595 21.40 -12.31 -12.57
N ASP A 596 22.38 -11.57 -12.06
CA ASP A 596 23.44 -10.99 -12.86
C ASP A 596 24.57 -12.01 -13.05
N GLN A 597 24.61 -12.65 -14.21
CA GLN A 597 25.57 -13.72 -14.55
C GLN A 597 27.05 -13.34 -14.37
N PRO A 598 27.53 -12.13 -14.76
CA PRO A 598 28.91 -11.70 -14.51
C PRO A 598 29.28 -11.61 -13.04
N ARG A 599 28.42 -11.00 -12.22
CA ARG A 599 28.66 -10.83 -10.77
C ARG A 599 28.31 -12.10 -9.98
N LYS A 600 27.56 -13.03 -10.57
CA LYS A 600 27.02 -14.27 -9.97
C LYS A 600 26.13 -14.00 -8.75
N ARG A 601 25.32 -12.95 -8.81
CA ARG A 601 24.50 -12.49 -7.69
C ARG A 601 23.13 -12.01 -8.14
N TRP A 602 22.15 -12.15 -7.25
CA TRP A 602 20.84 -11.55 -7.40
C TRP A 602 20.91 -10.04 -7.21
N LEU A 603 20.28 -9.29 -8.10
CA LEU A 603 20.09 -7.85 -7.98
C LEU A 603 18.59 -7.56 -7.94
N LYS A 604 18.19 -6.58 -7.12
CA LYS A 604 16.82 -6.10 -6.97
C LYS A 604 16.66 -4.79 -7.74
N TYR A 605 15.84 -4.83 -8.78
CA TYR A 605 15.50 -3.70 -9.65
C TYR A 605 14.16 -3.12 -9.21
N ASN A 606 14.24 -2.04 -8.45
CA ASN A 606 13.10 -1.34 -7.86
C ASN A 606 13.12 0.12 -8.32
N ASP A 607 12.53 0.37 -9.49
CA ASP A 607 12.57 1.66 -10.20
C ASP A 607 13.99 2.22 -10.32
N ILE A 608 14.27 3.41 -9.76
CA ILE A 608 15.59 4.06 -9.82
C ILE A 608 16.65 3.35 -8.97
N SER A 609 16.24 2.44 -8.08
CA SER A 609 17.13 1.72 -7.18
C SER A 609 17.42 0.32 -7.70
N VAL A 610 18.61 0.13 -8.24
CA VAL A 610 19.20 -1.20 -8.45
C VAL A 610 20.10 -1.50 -7.27
N THR A 611 19.72 -2.49 -6.46
CA THR A 611 20.43 -2.87 -5.23
C THR A 611 20.88 -4.32 -5.29
N GLU A 612 21.91 -4.64 -4.50
CA GLU A 612 22.39 -6.00 -4.33
C GLU A 612 21.43 -6.82 -3.46
N SER A 613 21.17 -8.07 -3.84
CA SER A 613 20.25 -8.96 -3.13
C SER A 613 20.89 -10.34 -2.89
N SER A 614 20.21 -11.16 -2.08
CA SER A 614 20.51 -12.58 -1.89
C SER A 614 19.30 -13.44 -2.27
N TRP A 615 19.50 -14.76 -2.33
CA TRP A 615 18.42 -15.71 -2.60
C TRP A 615 17.39 -15.70 -1.47
N GLU A 616 17.82 -15.62 -0.21
CA GLU A 616 16.97 -15.59 0.98
C GLU A 616 16.14 -14.29 1.09
N GLU A 617 16.55 -13.22 0.40
CA GLU A 617 15.72 -12.03 0.20
C GLU A 617 14.65 -12.25 -0.87
N LEU A 618 15.04 -12.83 -2.00
CA LEU A 618 14.12 -13.19 -3.07
C LEU A 618 13.02 -14.13 -2.54
N GLU A 619 13.37 -15.25 -1.90
CA GLU A 619 12.40 -16.22 -1.34
C GLU A 619 11.37 -15.56 -0.41
N ARG A 620 11.86 -14.72 0.52
CA ARG A 620 11.05 -14.03 1.54
C ARG A 620 10.02 -13.07 0.95
N GLU A 621 10.30 -12.48 -0.21
CA GLU A 621 9.40 -11.53 -0.88
C GLU A 621 8.61 -12.14 -2.03
N SER A 622 9.05 -13.30 -2.54
CA SER A 622 8.51 -13.92 -3.76
C SER A 622 7.62 -15.13 -3.48
N PHE A 623 7.90 -15.96 -2.47
CA PHE A 623 7.12 -17.18 -2.26
C PHE A 623 5.69 -16.90 -1.76
N GLY A 624 5.48 -15.80 -1.03
CA GLY A 624 4.21 -15.46 -0.37
C GLY A 624 4.19 -15.84 1.12
N GLY A 625 3.01 -15.78 1.74
CA GLY A 625 2.78 -16.15 3.15
C GLY A 625 3.08 -15.05 4.16
N LEU A 626 4.34 -14.61 4.30
CA LEU A 626 4.75 -13.70 5.37
C LEU A 626 4.56 -12.20 5.08
N ARG A 627 4.28 -11.84 3.82
CA ARG A 627 4.15 -10.44 3.36
C ARG A 627 3.05 -10.31 2.31
N ASN A 628 2.65 -9.07 2.06
CA ASN A 628 1.68 -8.73 1.01
C ASN A 628 2.27 -8.87 -0.42
N ALA A 629 3.60 -8.99 -0.49
CA ALA A 629 4.37 -9.29 -1.69
C ALA A 629 4.31 -10.77 -2.08
N SER A 630 4.26 -11.05 -3.39
CA SER A 630 4.38 -12.39 -3.95
C SER A 630 4.86 -12.33 -5.40
N ALA A 631 5.58 -13.36 -5.86
CA ALA A 631 5.90 -13.53 -7.28
C ALA A 631 4.62 -13.68 -8.12
N TYR A 632 4.64 -13.01 -9.26
CA TYR A 632 3.61 -13.02 -10.29
C TYR A 632 4.12 -13.64 -11.60
N CYS A 633 5.40 -13.45 -11.95
CA CYS A 633 6.00 -14.09 -13.13
C CYS A 633 7.41 -14.59 -12.81
N LEU A 634 7.72 -15.80 -13.30
CA LEU A 634 9.05 -16.42 -13.22
C LEU A 634 9.62 -16.57 -14.64
N MET A 635 10.84 -16.09 -14.85
CA MET A 635 11.55 -16.22 -16.12
C MET A 635 12.74 -17.15 -15.93
N TYR A 636 12.72 -18.28 -16.63
CA TYR A 636 13.82 -19.25 -16.68
C TYR A 636 14.53 -19.19 -18.04
N ILE A 637 15.83 -19.45 -18.07
CA ILE A 637 16.65 -19.51 -19.30
C ILE A 637 17.33 -20.87 -19.43
N SER A 638 17.40 -21.36 -20.66
CA SER A 638 18.18 -22.55 -21.00
C SER A 638 19.69 -22.26 -21.02
N ASP A 639 20.50 -23.31 -20.87
CA ASP A 639 21.97 -23.26 -21.02
C ASP A 639 22.45 -22.67 -22.36
N GLN A 640 21.62 -22.72 -23.41
CA GLN A 640 21.98 -22.15 -24.72
C GLN A 640 22.07 -20.62 -24.67
N VAL A 641 21.14 -19.96 -23.95
CA VAL A 641 21.14 -18.51 -23.75
C VAL A 641 22.23 -18.10 -22.76
N SER A 642 22.42 -18.88 -21.69
CA SER A 642 23.42 -18.63 -20.63
C SER A 642 24.87 -18.65 -21.13
N ARG A 643 25.16 -19.25 -22.29
CA ARG A 643 26.51 -19.41 -22.85
C ARG A 643 26.87 -18.38 -23.93
N ALA A 644 25.95 -17.49 -24.29
CA ALA A 644 26.23 -16.34 -25.15
C ALA A 644 27.13 -15.34 -24.38
N GLY A 645 28.44 -15.40 -24.63
CA GLY A 645 29.44 -14.66 -23.85
C GLY A 645 29.37 -13.15 -24.03
N PHE A 646 29.68 -12.42 -22.96
CA PHE A 646 29.79 -10.96 -22.94
C PHE A 646 30.84 -10.47 -23.94
N GLN A 647 30.38 -9.92 -25.06
CA GLN A 647 31.17 -9.01 -25.89
C GLN A 647 31.06 -7.59 -25.33
N LYS A 648 31.92 -6.67 -25.78
CA LYS A 648 31.75 -5.24 -25.51
C LYS A 648 30.61 -4.69 -26.36
N GLU A 649 29.38 -4.90 -25.91
CA GLU A 649 28.16 -4.59 -26.67
C GLU A 649 28.06 -3.11 -27.10
N VAL A 650 28.57 -2.17 -26.30
CA VAL A 650 28.60 -0.72 -26.63
C VAL A 650 29.42 -0.42 -27.90
N GLU A 651 30.51 -1.14 -28.12
CA GLU A 651 31.34 -0.97 -29.33
C GLU A 651 30.60 -1.52 -30.58
N ALA A 652 29.72 -2.50 -30.41
CA ALA A 652 28.96 -3.17 -31.47
C ALA A 652 27.63 -2.50 -31.87
N LEU A 653 27.22 -1.42 -31.19
CA LEU A 653 26.02 -0.64 -31.49
C LEU A 653 26.03 0.00 -32.90
N SER A 654 24.88 0.48 -33.37
CA SER A 654 24.83 1.33 -34.56
C SER A 654 25.50 2.70 -34.30
N PRO A 655 26.00 3.39 -35.34
CA PRO A 655 26.57 4.74 -35.18
C PRO A 655 25.61 5.75 -34.56
N GLU A 656 24.33 5.66 -34.91
CA GLU A 656 23.25 6.56 -34.48
C GLU A 656 22.99 6.38 -32.98
N LEU A 657 22.88 5.14 -32.51
CA LEU A 657 22.69 4.83 -31.08
C LEU A 657 23.92 5.20 -30.24
N ARG A 658 25.14 5.03 -30.77
CA ARG A 658 26.36 5.50 -30.09
C ARG A 658 26.39 7.02 -29.94
N HIS A 659 26.03 7.76 -30.99
CA HIS A 659 25.93 9.21 -30.92
C HIS A 659 24.89 9.65 -29.88
N TYR A 660 23.72 9.01 -29.85
CA TYR A 660 22.66 9.31 -28.88
C TYR A 660 23.10 9.09 -27.42
N ILE A 661 23.81 8.00 -27.12
CA ILE A 661 24.42 7.76 -25.80
C ILE A 661 25.48 8.82 -25.47
N GLN A 662 26.34 9.18 -26.43
CA GLN A 662 27.38 10.20 -26.24
C GLN A 662 26.78 11.57 -25.96
N GLU A 663 25.66 11.92 -26.59
CA GLU A 663 24.95 13.17 -26.35
C GLU A 663 24.32 13.22 -24.95
N ASP A 664 23.67 12.15 -24.47
CA ASP A 664 23.14 12.08 -23.09
C ASP A 664 24.27 12.18 -22.04
N ASN A 665 25.38 11.47 -22.28
CA ASN A 665 26.54 11.49 -21.39
C ASN A 665 27.21 12.87 -21.35
N TRP A 666 27.34 13.55 -22.50
CA TRP A 666 27.86 14.92 -22.56
C TRP A 666 26.91 15.92 -21.87
N ARG A 667 25.59 15.77 -22.05
CA ARG A 667 24.59 16.59 -21.32
C ARG A 667 24.70 16.41 -19.81
N LEU A 668 24.92 15.18 -19.32
CA LEU A 668 25.18 14.93 -17.89
C LEU A 668 26.48 15.60 -17.39
N GLU A 669 27.49 15.73 -18.24
CA GLU A 669 28.71 16.48 -17.90
C GLU A 669 28.46 17.98 -17.84
N GLN A 670 27.74 18.56 -18.82
CA GLN A 670 27.32 19.96 -18.76
C GLN A 670 26.45 20.26 -17.54
N GLU A 671 25.47 19.41 -17.24
CA GLU A 671 24.64 19.49 -16.03
C GLU A 671 25.46 19.46 -14.73
N ALA A 672 26.60 18.75 -14.71
CA ALA A 672 27.50 18.71 -13.57
C ALA A 672 28.43 19.94 -13.50
N GLU A 673 28.93 20.41 -14.64
CA GLU A 673 29.73 21.63 -14.76
C GLU A 673 28.92 22.87 -14.34
N GLU A 674 27.70 23.03 -14.88
CA GLU A 674 26.75 24.08 -14.48
C GLU A 674 26.48 24.04 -12.96
N TRP A 675 26.29 22.85 -12.38
CA TRP A 675 26.06 22.71 -10.94
C TRP A 675 27.28 23.08 -10.09
N ASP A 676 28.49 22.67 -10.50
CA ASP A 676 29.75 23.00 -9.82
C ASP A 676 30.08 24.50 -9.96
N GLU A 677 29.82 25.11 -11.12
CA GLU A 677 29.91 26.57 -11.33
C GLU A 677 28.92 27.30 -10.41
N GLU A 678 27.65 26.88 -10.35
CA GLU A 678 26.66 27.43 -9.44
C GLU A 678 27.06 27.25 -7.96
N GLN A 679 27.68 26.15 -7.56
CA GLN A 679 28.20 26.01 -6.19
C GLN A 679 29.38 26.95 -5.94
N SER A 680 30.30 27.09 -6.92
CA SER A 680 31.47 27.98 -6.79
C SER A 680 31.05 29.44 -6.58
N CYS A 681 29.97 29.88 -7.23
CA CYS A 681 29.40 31.22 -7.10
C CYS A 681 28.76 31.49 -5.72
N LYS A 682 28.47 30.44 -4.93
CA LYS A 682 27.88 30.54 -3.57
C LYS A 682 28.93 30.59 -2.47
N ILE A 683 30.21 30.37 -2.78
CA ILE A 683 31.32 30.43 -1.81
C ILE A 683 31.87 31.87 -1.77
N PRO A 684 31.73 32.61 -0.66
CA PRO A 684 32.33 33.94 -0.55
C PRO A 684 33.85 33.85 -0.57
N GLN A 685 34.50 34.66 -1.42
CA GLN A 685 35.96 34.79 -1.40
C GLN A 685 36.41 35.41 -0.07
N MET A 686 37.02 34.60 0.80
CA MET A 686 37.83 35.10 1.92
C MET A 686 39.24 35.45 1.43
N GLU A 687 39.75 36.60 1.89
CA GLU A 687 41.11 37.06 1.59
C GLU A 687 42.20 36.11 2.14
N PRO A 688 43.36 36.02 1.48
CA PRO A 688 44.48 35.24 1.97
C PRO A 688 45.17 35.92 3.16
N ALA A 689 45.15 35.27 4.32
CA ALA A 689 45.93 35.68 5.50
C ALA A 689 47.43 35.33 5.33
N PRO A 690 48.35 36.09 5.97
CA PRO A 690 49.76 36.10 5.59
C PRO A 690 50.59 34.94 6.16
N THR A 691 51.72 34.74 5.49
CA THR A 691 52.87 33.88 5.83
C THR A 691 53.19 33.77 7.33
N SER A 692 53.51 32.55 7.78
CA SER A 692 54.47 32.33 8.87
C SER A 692 55.53 31.33 8.41
N GLU A 693 56.79 31.72 8.59
CA GLU A 693 57.97 30.94 8.24
C GLU A 693 58.30 29.91 9.34
N LEU A 694 58.74 28.72 8.92
CA LEU A 694 59.71 27.83 9.56
C LEU A 694 59.97 26.73 8.50
N GLN A 695 61.13 26.70 7.82
CA GLN A 695 62.41 26.16 8.28
C GLN A 695 62.30 24.73 8.86
N ASP A 696 63.14 23.75 8.49
CA ASP A 696 64.11 23.61 7.39
C ASP A 696 64.60 22.13 7.40
N LEU A 697 65.35 21.68 6.37
CA LEU A 697 66.08 20.38 6.29
C LEU A 697 65.20 19.09 6.21
N SER A 698 65.58 17.97 5.56
CA SER A 698 66.56 17.57 4.53
C SER A 698 66.28 16.08 4.19
N SER A 699 66.74 15.37 3.15
CA SER A 699 67.67 15.57 2.01
C SER A 699 67.47 14.40 1.00
N GLU A 700 67.81 14.61 -0.28
CA GLU A 700 68.47 13.70 -1.28
C GLU A 700 68.10 12.18 -1.33
N SER A 701 68.01 11.49 -2.48
CA SER A 701 68.63 11.69 -3.82
C SER A 701 67.87 10.96 -4.94
N GLU A 702 67.88 11.50 -6.16
CA GLU A 702 67.39 10.87 -7.42
C GLU A 702 68.58 10.26 -8.22
N PRO A 703 68.44 9.49 -9.36
CA PRO A 703 67.87 10.04 -10.62
C PRO A 703 67.33 9.07 -11.74
N VAL A 704 66.76 9.67 -12.82
CA VAL A 704 66.56 9.14 -14.23
C VAL A 704 65.43 8.08 -14.44
N CYS A 705 64.50 8.10 -15.42
CA CYS A 705 64.15 8.90 -16.63
C CYS A 705 62.59 8.88 -16.78
N GLU A 706 61.81 9.70 -17.53
CA GLU A 706 61.83 10.02 -18.97
C GLU A 706 60.99 11.26 -19.35
N GLN A 707 61.45 11.96 -20.41
CA GLN A 707 60.74 12.70 -21.48
C GLN A 707 59.66 13.78 -21.19
N SER A 708 59.77 14.88 -21.95
CA SER A 708 59.09 16.17 -21.76
C SER A 708 58.00 16.49 -22.78
N VAL A 709 56.89 17.06 -22.34
CA VAL A 709 55.90 17.78 -23.17
C VAL A 709 55.75 19.22 -22.66
N HIS A 710 55.76 20.21 -23.56
CA HIS A 710 55.73 21.63 -23.20
C HIS A 710 54.35 22.11 -22.71
N SER A 711 54.29 22.78 -21.56
CA SER A 711 53.06 23.35 -20.99
C SER A 711 52.86 24.83 -21.35
N LEU A 712 51.80 25.14 -22.09
CA LEU A 712 51.41 26.51 -22.48
C LEU A 712 50.47 27.17 -21.45
N SER A 713 50.89 27.28 -20.18
CA SER A 713 50.08 27.89 -19.10
C SER A 713 50.74 29.11 -18.43
N SER A 714 52.03 29.37 -18.69
CA SER A 714 52.81 30.37 -17.91
C SER A 714 52.59 31.84 -18.28
N GLU A 715 52.05 32.17 -19.46
CA GLU A 715 52.08 33.55 -19.96
C GLU A 715 50.88 34.39 -19.49
N HIS A 716 49.67 33.81 -19.46
CA HIS A 716 48.46 34.53 -19.02
C HIS A 716 48.53 34.93 -17.53
N ALA A 717 49.09 34.07 -16.67
CA ALA A 717 49.31 34.39 -15.26
C ALA A 717 50.31 35.55 -15.04
N ARG A 718 51.25 35.73 -15.97
CA ARG A 718 52.22 36.84 -15.96
C ARG A 718 51.54 38.16 -16.36
N ILE A 719 50.78 38.14 -17.45
CA ILE A 719 50.05 39.31 -17.97
C ILE A 719 48.97 39.78 -16.97
N ALA A 720 48.21 38.86 -16.37
CA ALA A 720 47.22 39.19 -15.36
C ALA A 720 47.85 39.90 -14.14
N LYS A 721 48.94 39.34 -13.58
CA LYS A 721 49.67 39.99 -12.47
C LYS A 721 50.20 41.38 -12.84
N GLU A 722 50.72 41.56 -14.06
CA GLU A 722 51.26 42.84 -14.52
C GLU A 722 50.15 43.90 -14.72
N GLN A 723 48.97 43.50 -15.23
CA GLN A 723 47.81 44.39 -15.36
C GLN A 723 47.16 44.74 -14.01
N THR A 724 47.01 43.78 -13.10
CA THR A 724 46.49 44.02 -11.74
C THR A 724 47.41 44.97 -10.95
N ALA A 725 48.73 44.78 -11.01
CA ALA A 725 49.69 45.70 -10.39
C ALA A 725 49.55 47.14 -10.92
N LYS A 726 49.31 47.29 -12.23
CA LYS A 726 49.13 48.60 -12.89
C LYS A 726 47.80 49.27 -12.54
N ALA A 727 46.73 48.48 -12.39
CA ALA A 727 45.44 48.98 -11.92
C ALA A 727 45.49 49.44 -10.45
N ILE A 728 46.17 48.69 -9.58
CA ILE A 728 46.38 49.06 -8.17
C ILE A 728 47.21 50.35 -8.07
N ALA A 729 48.30 50.47 -8.83
CA ALA A 729 49.11 51.69 -8.87
C ALA A 729 48.30 52.93 -9.31
N ASN A 730 47.49 52.81 -10.36
CA ASN A 730 46.63 53.90 -10.84
C ASN A 730 45.53 54.28 -9.81
N THR A 731 44.98 53.30 -9.09
CA THR A 731 43.97 53.56 -8.05
C THR A 731 44.60 54.22 -6.83
N ALA A 732 45.82 53.83 -6.43
CA ALA A 732 46.57 54.48 -5.35
C ALA A 732 46.91 55.95 -5.68
N ASP A 733 47.39 56.20 -6.90
CA ASP A 733 47.74 57.55 -7.38
C ASP A 733 46.51 58.48 -7.50
N ALA A 734 45.31 57.91 -7.75
CA ALA A 734 44.03 58.62 -7.69
C ALA A 734 43.57 58.90 -6.25
N TYR A 735 43.84 57.97 -5.31
CA TYR A 735 43.48 58.11 -3.89
C TYR A 735 44.32 59.19 -3.19
N GLU A 736 45.64 59.25 -3.47
CA GLU A 736 46.53 60.30 -2.96
C GLU A 736 46.17 61.70 -3.48
N LYS A 737 45.64 61.82 -4.71
CA LYS A 737 45.38 63.14 -5.32
C LYS A 737 44.02 63.75 -4.97
N ASN A 738 42.96 62.95 -4.78
CA ASN A 738 41.58 63.48 -4.71
C ASN A 738 40.77 63.06 -3.47
N GLY A 739 41.23 62.11 -2.65
CA GLY A 739 40.53 61.73 -1.42
C GLY A 739 39.17 61.03 -1.62
N VAL A 740 38.52 60.72 -0.49
CA VAL A 740 37.53 59.64 -0.38
C VAL A 740 36.15 59.95 -0.99
N GLU A 741 35.78 61.22 -1.22
CA GLU A 741 34.41 61.58 -1.62
C GLU A 741 34.08 61.38 -3.12
N ALA A 742 35.06 61.16 -3.99
CA ALA A 742 34.81 61.05 -5.44
C ALA A 742 34.17 59.72 -5.89
N ALA A 743 34.08 58.70 -5.01
CA ALA A 743 33.72 57.34 -5.39
C ALA A 743 32.21 57.00 -5.35
N LEU A 744 31.35 57.87 -4.79
CA LEU A 744 29.96 57.50 -4.45
C LEU A 744 28.91 58.60 -4.70
N CYS A 745 28.47 58.78 -5.96
CA CYS A 745 27.10 59.26 -6.22
C CYS A 745 26.57 58.96 -7.64
N LYS A 746 25.41 58.29 -7.74
CA LYS A 746 24.64 58.12 -8.99
C LYS A 746 23.62 59.26 -9.16
N ARG A 747 23.32 59.67 -10.39
CA ARG A 747 22.10 60.45 -10.73
C ARG A 747 21.42 59.93 -12.01
N LYS A 748 20.09 60.02 -12.02
CA LYS A 748 19.17 59.56 -13.08
C LYS A 748 18.96 60.61 -14.19
N GLU A 749 18.41 60.12 -15.31
CA GLU A 749 18.15 60.81 -16.58
C GLU A 749 16.97 61.81 -16.55
N VAL A 750 16.93 62.71 -17.54
CA VAL A 750 15.70 63.21 -18.22
C VAL A 750 16.04 63.47 -19.71
N GLU A 751 15.07 63.22 -20.59
CA GLU A 751 15.14 63.25 -22.08
C GLU A 751 15.18 64.65 -22.76
N PRO A 752 15.45 64.72 -24.11
CA PRO A 752 15.81 65.94 -24.83
C PRO A 752 14.79 66.45 -25.88
N LEU A 753 14.93 67.72 -26.29
CA LEU A 753 14.33 68.39 -27.46
C LEU A 753 15.20 69.65 -27.77
N LYS A 754 15.48 70.15 -28.99
CA LYS A 754 15.14 69.79 -30.39
C LYS A 754 15.96 70.69 -31.35
N ALA A 755 16.44 70.22 -32.52
CA ALA A 755 16.59 71.02 -33.78
C ALA A 755 17.17 70.20 -34.96
N HIS A 756 16.58 70.40 -36.14
CA HIS A 756 16.97 69.93 -37.51
C HIS A 756 17.66 71.10 -38.30
N PRO A 757 18.09 71.01 -39.59
CA PRO A 757 17.74 70.07 -40.69
C PRO A 757 19.00 69.45 -41.38
N GLU A 758 18.99 68.77 -42.55
CA GLU A 758 18.16 68.86 -43.76
C GLU A 758 18.30 67.60 -44.68
N GLU A 759 17.22 67.26 -45.42
CA GLU A 759 17.10 66.60 -46.76
C GLU A 759 18.09 65.48 -47.23
N THR A 760 17.71 64.40 -47.93
CA THR A 760 16.61 64.09 -48.89
C THR A 760 16.21 62.58 -48.89
N SER A 761 15.06 62.25 -49.47
CA SER A 761 14.58 60.88 -49.82
C SER A 761 14.67 60.64 -51.36
N PRO A 762 14.12 59.57 -52.02
CA PRO A 762 13.37 58.38 -51.52
C PRO A 762 13.65 57.02 -52.25
N THR A 763 12.85 56.00 -51.90
CA THR A 763 12.19 54.98 -52.78
C THR A 763 12.76 53.56 -53.05
N VAL A 764 11.80 52.62 -53.13
CA VAL A 764 11.75 51.29 -53.81
C VAL A 764 12.12 50.03 -52.99
N GLN A 765 11.43 48.95 -53.37
CA GLN A 765 11.21 47.66 -52.73
C GLN A 765 12.19 46.56 -53.23
N ALA A 766 12.04 45.38 -52.62
CA ALA A 766 12.23 44.04 -53.18
C ALA A 766 13.56 43.28 -52.92
N GLU A 767 13.38 42.19 -52.14
CA GLU A 767 13.91 40.83 -52.32
C GLU A 767 15.41 40.48 -52.12
N GLN A 768 15.57 39.27 -51.54
CA GLN A 768 16.74 38.39 -51.42
C GLN A 768 17.91 38.79 -50.50
N PRO A 769 18.23 37.91 -49.53
CA PRO A 769 19.58 37.72 -48.98
C PRO A 769 20.19 36.37 -49.42
N GLN A 770 21.41 36.38 -49.93
CA GLN A 770 22.31 35.23 -49.96
C GLN A 770 23.76 35.69 -49.67
N ASP A 771 24.43 34.93 -48.79
CA ASP A 771 25.87 34.86 -48.52
C ASP A 771 26.60 36.17 -48.10
N THR A 772 27.59 36.18 -47.20
CA THR A 772 28.42 35.11 -46.60
C THR A 772 28.92 35.52 -45.19
N GLN A 773 29.37 34.55 -44.37
CA GLN A 773 30.42 34.60 -43.29
C GLN A 773 30.82 35.98 -42.67
N GLU A 774 31.00 36.18 -41.34
CA GLU A 774 31.80 35.38 -40.39
C GLU A 774 31.78 35.98 -38.94
N ALA A 775 32.20 35.18 -37.94
CA ALA A 775 32.83 35.54 -36.64
C ALA A 775 32.10 36.36 -35.52
N GLU A 776 31.62 35.59 -34.51
CA GLU A 776 31.93 35.68 -33.06
C GLU A 776 31.65 36.92 -32.14
N ALA A 777 30.77 36.63 -31.16
CA ALA A 777 30.98 36.74 -29.70
C ALA A 777 31.03 38.11 -28.97
N ALA A 778 29.97 38.36 -28.16
CA ALA A 778 30.09 38.55 -26.71
C ALA A 778 28.71 38.40 -26.05
N ALA A 779 28.41 37.24 -25.45
CA ALA A 779 27.17 36.99 -24.71
C ALA A 779 27.42 36.94 -23.20
N GLN A 780 26.53 37.58 -22.43
CA GLN A 780 26.38 37.34 -21.00
C GLN A 780 25.35 36.23 -20.82
N THR A 781 25.65 35.20 -20.02
CA THR A 781 24.64 34.24 -19.54
C THR A 781 24.40 34.45 -18.06
N SER A 782 23.16 34.77 -17.72
CA SER A 782 22.66 34.94 -16.35
C SER A 782 21.91 33.69 -15.92
N SER A 783 22.16 33.18 -14.72
CA SER A 783 21.25 32.23 -14.06
C SER A 783 19.84 32.83 -14.03
N GLN A 784 18.85 32.11 -14.60
CA GLN A 784 17.47 32.59 -14.71
C GLN A 784 16.71 32.37 -13.40
N VAL A 785 16.95 33.26 -12.44
CA VAL A 785 16.04 33.41 -11.29
C VAL A 785 14.70 33.95 -11.78
N SER A 786 13.65 33.14 -11.67
CA SER A 786 12.28 33.55 -11.98
C SER A 786 11.61 34.12 -10.73
N GLU A 787 11.06 35.33 -10.80
CA GLU A 787 10.23 35.86 -9.73
C GLU A 787 8.81 35.29 -9.87
N VAL A 788 8.41 34.42 -8.94
CA VAL A 788 7.02 33.94 -8.85
C VAL A 788 6.28 34.75 -7.80
N GLU A 789 5.11 35.27 -8.17
CA GLU A 789 4.24 36.02 -7.26
C GLU A 789 3.29 35.06 -6.54
N ILE A 790 3.55 34.80 -5.25
CA ILE A 790 2.72 33.93 -4.43
C ILE A 790 1.67 34.77 -3.68
N PRO A 791 0.36 34.46 -3.81
CA PRO A 791 -0.71 35.15 -3.09
C PRO A 791 -0.45 35.23 -1.58
N SER A 792 -0.72 36.38 -0.98
CA SER A 792 -0.50 36.68 0.45
C SER A 792 0.95 36.64 0.95
N VAL A 793 1.92 36.25 0.12
CA VAL A 793 3.35 36.15 0.48
C VAL A 793 4.19 37.17 -0.29
N GLY A 794 3.84 37.45 -1.55
CA GLY A 794 4.54 38.38 -2.44
C GLY A 794 5.47 37.67 -3.44
N LYS A 795 6.37 38.44 -4.05
CA LYS A 795 7.36 37.93 -5.00
C LYS A 795 8.46 37.14 -4.29
N ILE A 796 8.67 35.89 -4.72
CA ILE A 796 9.76 35.04 -4.24
C ILE A 796 10.72 34.76 -5.40
N PRO A 797 12.05 34.90 -5.22
CA PRO A 797 13.01 34.39 -6.18
C PRO A 797 12.97 32.86 -6.16
N VAL A 798 12.47 32.26 -7.24
CA VAL A 798 12.52 30.82 -7.48
C VAL A 798 13.72 30.55 -8.37
N ARG A 799 14.49 29.52 -8.02
CA ARG A 799 15.65 29.11 -8.82
C ARG A 799 15.23 28.15 -9.93
N SER A 800 15.85 28.26 -11.10
CA SER A 800 15.60 27.40 -12.26
C SER A 800 16.01 25.93 -12.05
N ASP A 801 16.90 25.66 -11.08
CA ASP A 801 17.40 24.33 -10.69
C ASP A 801 16.60 23.66 -9.55
N ALA A 802 15.47 24.23 -9.13
CA ALA A 802 14.73 23.82 -7.93
C ALA A 802 13.97 22.48 -8.08
N ASP A 803 14.72 21.39 -7.91
CA ASP A 803 14.21 20.02 -7.84
C ASP A 803 13.12 19.91 -6.74
N GLY A 804 11.90 19.56 -7.15
CA GLY A 804 10.73 19.47 -6.28
C GLY A 804 9.81 20.70 -6.21
N TYR A 805 10.02 21.75 -7.02
CA TYR A 805 9.06 22.85 -7.15
C TYR A 805 7.78 22.42 -7.89
N ASN A 806 6.66 22.29 -7.16
CA ASN A 806 5.32 22.16 -7.76
C ASN A 806 4.50 23.43 -7.50
N GLU A 807 4.19 24.16 -8.57
CA GLU A 807 3.44 25.41 -8.52
C GLU A 807 2.06 25.26 -7.84
N GLU A 808 1.33 24.16 -8.10
CA GLU A 808 0.02 23.91 -7.46
C GLU A 808 0.14 23.70 -5.93
N VAL A 809 1.24 23.09 -5.47
CA VAL A 809 1.50 22.87 -4.05
C VAL A 809 1.96 24.16 -3.37
N MET A 810 2.81 24.93 -4.04
CA MET A 810 3.27 26.26 -3.59
C MET A 810 2.13 27.27 -3.49
N LEU A 811 1.11 27.15 -4.36
CA LEU A 811 -0.13 27.93 -4.30
C LEU A 811 -1.15 27.42 -3.25
N SER A 812 -0.86 26.35 -2.51
CA SER A 812 -1.75 25.87 -1.45
C SER A 812 -1.73 26.77 -0.20
N PRO A 813 -2.88 27.01 0.46
CA PRO A 813 -2.94 27.79 1.72
C PRO A 813 -2.11 27.22 2.89
N ALA A 814 -1.75 25.94 2.80
CA ALA A 814 -0.83 25.25 3.70
C ALA A 814 0.61 25.73 3.47
N MET A 815 1.12 25.55 2.24
CA MET A 815 2.50 25.90 1.90
C MET A 815 2.75 27.40 2.01
N GLN A 816 1.80 28.24 1.60
CA GLN A 816 1.86 29.70 1.77
C GLN A 816 2.04 30.13 3.24
N GLY A 817 1.40 29.41 4.19
CA GLY A 817 1.58 29.64 5.62
C GLY A 817 3.00 29.33 6.08
N VAL A 818 3.48 28.13 5.75
CA VAL A 818 4.84 27.67 6.07
C VAL A 818 5.90 28.63 5.51
N ILE A 819 5.77 29.04 4.24
CA ILE A 819 6.65 30.03 3.59
C ILE A 819 6.63 31.37 4.34
N LEU A 820 5.44 31.90 4.65
CA LEU A 820 5.29 33.16 5.39
C LEU A 820 5.91 33.07 6.80
N ALA A 821 5.78 31.93 7.47
CA ALA A 821 6.36 31.69 8.78
C ALA A 821 7.90 31.61 8.72
N ILE A 822 8.47 30.99 7.69
CA ILE A 822 9.92 31.01 7.41
C ILE A 822 10.40 32.43 7.16
N ALA A 823 9.67 33.23 6.37
CA ALA A 823 9.99 34.63 6.10
C ALA A 823 10.01 35.48 7.39
N LYS A 824 9.05 35.28 8.31
CA LYS A 824 9.04 35.92 9.65
C LYS A 824 10.16 35.42 10.56
N ALA A 825 10.59 34.17 10.41
CA ALA A 825 11.69 33.59 11.17
C ALA A 825 13.07 34.12 10.76
N ARG A 826 13.19 34.75 9.58
CA ARG A 826 14.43 35.28 8.99
C ARG A 826 15.43 35.89 9.99
N GLN A 827 15.04 36.90 10.76
CA GLN A 827 15.97 37.57 11.70
C GLN A 827 16.54 36.65 12.80
N THR A 828 15.85 35.56 13.12
CA THR A 828 16.27 34.56 14.12
C THR A 828 17.09 33.47 13.45
N PHE A 829 16.74 33.05 12.23
CA PHE A 829 17.59 32.19 11.40
C PHE A 829 18.95 32.83 11.13
N ASP A 830 18.95 34.09 10.67
CA ASP A 830 20.14 34.85 10.28
C ASP A 830 21.06 35.18 11.50
N ARG A 831 20.56 35.02 12.75
CA ARG A 831 21.29 35.30 14.01
C ARG A 831 21.70 34.04 14.79
N ASP A 832 20.78 33.10 14.93
CA ASP A 832 20.87 31.95 15.84
C ASP A 832 20.89 30.59 15.11
N GLY A 833 20.88 30.60 13.77
CA GLY A 833 21.00 29.41 12.91
C GLY A 833 19.68 28.74 12.53
N SER A 834 19.79 27.66 11.75
CA SER A 834 18.65 26.99 11.10
C SER A 834 17.67 26.34 12.08
N GLU A 835 18.16 25.81 13.20
CA GLU A 835 17.31 25.23 14.24
C GLU A 835 16.45 26.27 14.95
N ALA A 836 17.05 27.37 15.41
CA ALA A 836 16.32 28.49 15.99
C ALA A 836 15.35 29.14 14.98
N GLY A 837 15.72 29.16 13.69
CA GLY A 837 14.85 29.52 12.58
C GLY A 837 13.62 28.63 12.46
N LEU A 838 13.80 27.30 12.41
CA LEU A 838 12.71 26.31 12.39
C LEU A 838 11.79 26.49 13.60
N VAL A 839 12.36 26.58 14.80
CA VAL A 839 11.66 26.73 16.08
C VAL A 839 10.73 27.95 16.07
N LYS A 840 11.20 29.09 15.54
CA LYS A 840 10.38 30.29 15.41
C LYS A 840 9.33 30.18 14.30
N ALA A 841 9.69 29.62 13.14
CA ALA A 841 8.74 29.42 12.04
C ALA A 841 7.59 28.48 12.46
N PHE A 842 7.91 27.40 13.17
CA PHE A 842 6.94 26.46 13.73
C PHE A 842 5.98 27.14 14.71
N ARG A 843 6.48 27.98 15.64
CA ARG A 843 5.64 28.79 16.54
C ARG A 843 4.72 29.75 15.77
N GLU A 844 5.24 30.44 14.75
CA GLU A 844 4.47 31.40 13.93
C GLU A 844 3.34 30.70 13.15
N GLU A 845 3.63 29.57 12.51
CA GLU A 845 2.62 28.83 11.72
C GLU A 845 1.60 28.14 12.61
N TYR A 846 2.03 27.51 13.71
CA TYR A 846 1.11 26.98 14.73
C TYR A 846 0.17 28.07 15.24
N SER A 847 0.69 29.28 15.54
CA SER A 847 -0.12 30.41 16.01
C SER A 847 -1.12 30.89 14.96
N ARG A 848 -0.71 30.95 13.68
CA ARG A 848 -1.58 31.30 12.54
C ARG A 848 -2.74 30.30 12.40
N LEU A 849 -2.42 29.00 12.36
CA LEU A 849 -3.40 27.92 12.23
C LEU A 849 -4.31 27.80 13.44
N TYR A 850 -3.78 28.06 14.65
CA TYR A 850 -4.59 28.14 15.87
C TYR A 850 -5.58 29.30 15.81
N LEU A 851 -5.18 30.50 15.39
CA LEU A 851 -6.11 31.62 15.24
C LEU A 851 -7.20 31.33 14.18
N LEU A 852 -6.82 30.82 13.01
CA LEU A 852 -7.75 30.38 11.96
C LEU A 852 -8.74 29.31 12.47
N SER A 853 -8.29 28.40 13.34
CA SER A 853 -9.16 27.38 13.97
C SER A 853 -10.24 27.98 14.88
N LYS A 854 -10.05 29.20 15.39
CA LYS A 854 -11.03 29.92 16.23
C LYS A 854 -11.94 30.87 15.45
N GLU A 855 -11.74 31.04 14.15
CA GLU A 855 -12.66 31.79 13.31
C GLU A 855 -13.99 31.05 13.17
N THR A 856 -15.10 31.77 13.29
CA THR A 856 -16.44 31.20 13.12
C THR A 856 -16.68 30.89 11.65
N PRO A 857 -17.02 29.63 11.27
CA PRO A 857 -17.26 29.29 9.88
C PRO A 857 -18.43 30.10 9.32
N THR A 858 -18.25 30.69 8.13
CA THR A 858 -19.33 31.39 7.44
C THR A 858 -20.01 30.42 6.46
N PRO A 859 -21.24 30.70 5.99
CA PRO A 859 -21.89 29.86 4.99
C PRO A 859 -21.09 29.68 3.69
N GLN A 860 -20.13 30.56 3.40
CA GLN A 860 -19.34 30.59 2.17
C GLN A 860 -17.88 30.13 2.38
N ASN A 861 -17.40 29.95 3.62
CA ASN A 861 -16.02 29.58 3.91
C ASN A 861 -15.92 28.66 5.13
N ASP A 862 -15.39 27.45 4.91
CA ASP A 862 -15.05 26.48 5.94
C ASP A 862 -13.53 26.33 6.04
N ALA A 863 -12.94 26.91 7.09
CA ALA A 863 -11.50 26.92 7.32
C ALA A 863 -10.89 25.50 7.40
N ARG A 864 -11.68 24.46 7.72
CA ARG A 864 -11.22 23.06 7.76
C ARG A 864 -10.84 22.53 6.36
N LEU A 865 -11.40 23.09 5.29
CA LEU A 865 -11.04 22.74 3.92
C LEU A 865 -9.67 23.30 3.50
N GLN A 866 -9.24 24.39 4.13
CA GLN A 866 -7.96 25.04 3.84
C GLN A 866 -6.77 24.24 4.40
N HIS A 867 -6.96 23.55 5.54
CA HIS A 867 -5.84 22.92 6.25
C HIS A 867 -6.23 21.74 7.17
N VAL A 868 -5.44 20.66 7.13
CA VAL A 868 -5.59 19.49 8.01
C VAL A 868 -5.50 19.86 9.50
N LEU A 869 -4.54 20.71 9.88
CA LEU A 869 -4.38 21.12 11.28
C LEU A 869 -5.53 21.98 11.79
N ILE A 870 -6.26 22.71 10.93
CA ILE A 870 -7.47 23.43 11.36
C ILE A 870 -8.56 22.43 11.75
N TYR A 871 -8.72 21.34 10.96
CA TYR A 871 -9.63 20.25 11.31
C TYR A 871 -9.23 19.54 12.62
N PHE A 872 -7.94 19.29 12.83
CA PHE A 872 -7.43 18.69 14.09
C PHE A 872 -7.66 19.60 15.30
N LEU A 873 -7.34 20.90 15.20
CA LEU A 873 -7.48 21.87 16.29
C LEU A 873 -8.95 22.15 16.65
N GLN A 874 -9.88 22.16 15.68
CA GLN A 874 -11.31 22.30 15.94
C GLN A 874 -11.98 21.07 16.55
N ASN A 875 -11.32 19.90 16.46
CA ASN A 875 -11.80 18.63 17.00
C ASN A 875 -11.00 18.14 18.21
N ASN A 876 -10.10 18.97 18.75
CA ASN A 876 -9.24 18.67 19.92
C ASN A 876 -8.38 17.40 19.73
N ALA A 877 -7.70 17.27 18.59
CA ALA A 877 -6.73 16.20 18.38
C ALA A 877 -5.55 16.29 19.38
N PRO A 878 -4.87 15.17 19.72
CA PRO A 878 -3.70 15.18 20.60
C PRO A 878 -2.60 16.11 20.09
N GLN A 879 -1.94 16.82 21.01
CA GLN A 879 -0.87 17.76 20.67
C GLN A 879 0.27 17.10 19.88
N GLN A 880 0.63 15.85 20.23
CA GLN A 880 1.61 15.04 19.50
C GLN A 880 1.25 14.84 18.02
N VAL A 881 -0.03 14.59 17.70
CA VAL A 881 -0.52 14.43 16.32
C VAL A 881 -0.41 15.76 15.58
N VAL A 882 -0.84 16.86 16.22
CA VAL A 882 -0.77 18.22 15.64
C VAL A 882 0.67 18.66 15.37
N GLU A 883 1.58 18.45 16.33
CA GLU A 883 2.98 18.84 16.23
C GLU A 883 3.72 18.00 15.18
N ARG A 884 3.50 16.68 15.16
CA ARG A 884 4.05 15.79 14.13
C ARG A 884 3.59 16.21 12.73
N THR A 885 2.29 16.41 12.53
CA THR A 885 1.75 16.81 11.23
C THR A 885 2.27 18.18 10.79
N LEU A 886 2.43 19.15 11.70
CA LEU A 886 3.04 20.45 11.38
C LEU A 886 4.51 20.30 10.97
N LEU A 887 5.27 19.45 11.68
CA LEU A 887 6.68 19.20 11.39
C LEU A 887 6.87 18.51 10.03
N GLU A 888 5.95 17.61 9.65
CA GLU A 888 5.89 17.00 8.30
C GLU A 888 5.73 18.06 7.18
N GLN A 889 5.08 19.21 7.43
CA GLN A 889 4.99 20.31 6.46
C GLN A 889 6.29 21.09 6.30
N PHE A 890 7.00 21.35 7.40
CA PHE A 890 8.33 21.97 7.35
C PHE A 890 9.38 21.04 6.71
N ALA A 891 9.13 19.73 6.65
CA ALA A 891 9.99 18.75 5.99
C ALA A 891 9.68 18.50 4.50
N ASP A 892 8.63 19.12 3.96
CA ASP A 892 8.16 18.94 2.59
C ASP A 892 9.25 19.29 1.55
N LYS A 893 9.31 18.53 0.45
CA LYS A 893 10.29 18.74 -0.63
C LYS A 893 10.06 20.04 -1.40
N ASN A 894 8.84 20.55 -1.47
CA ASN A 894 8.49 21.79 -2.17
C ASN A 894 9.13 23.05 -1.55
N LEU A 895 9.67 22.95 -0.32
CA LEU A 895 10.42 24.03 0.33
C LEU A 895 11.85 24.20 -0.21
N SER A 896 12.23 23.54 -1.31
CA SER A 896 13.56 23.58 -1.92
C SER A 896 13.89 24.86 -2.72
N TYR A 897 13.06 25.90 -2.67
CA TYR A 897 13.15 27.08 -3.52
C TYR A 897 14.15 28.17 -3.05
N ASP A 898 14.46 28.27 -1.74
CA ASP A 898 15.48 29.18 -1.20
C ASP A 898 16.37 28.53 -0.14
N GLU A 899 17.59 29.04 0.05
CA GLU A 899 18.60 28.42 0.94
C GLU A 899 18.14 28.37 2.42
N ARG A 900 17.32 29.34 2.85
CA ARG A 900 16.74 29.36 4.20
C ARG A 900 15.74 28.24 4.39
N SER A 901 14.83 28.05 3.44
CA SER A 901 13.82 27.00 3.49
C SER A 901 14.44 25.61 3.34
N ILE A 902 15.44 25.44 2.46
CA ILE A 902 16.26 24.21 2.38
C ILE A 902 16.89 23.89 3.75
N SER A 903 17.45 24.89 4.42
CA SER A 903 18.12 24.70 5.71
C SER A 903 17.15 24.35 6.84
N ILE A 904 15.99 25.01 6.91
CA ILE A 904 14.91 24.71 7.86
C ILE A 904 14.32 23.31 7.60
N MET A 905 14.12 22.96 6.33
CA MET A 905 13.61 21.67 5.87
C MET A 905 14.53 20.50 6.24
N LYS A 906 15.84 20.67 6.12
CA LYS A 906 16.82 19.66 6.59
C LYS A 906 16.72 19.42 8.09
N VAL A 907 16.60 20.47 8.91
CA VAL A 907 16.42 20.33 10.37
C VAL A 907 15.07 19.68 10.70
N ALA A 908 13.99 20.03 10.00
CA ALA A 908 12.68 19.40 10.20
C ALA A 908 12.69 17.89 9.90
N ARG A 909 13.38 17.47 8.83
CA ARG A 909 13.58 16.05 8.50
C ARG A 909 14.40 15.30 9.55
N ALA A 910 15.48 15.90 10.06
CA ALA A 910 16.26 15.31 11.14
C ALA A 910 15.39 15.05 12.37
N LYS A 911 14.65 16.07 12.83
CA LYS A 911 13.74 15.94 13.98
C LYS A 911 12.61 14.92 13.75
N LEU A 912 12.05 14.80 12.53
CA LEU A 912 11.08 13.73 12.22
C LEU A 912 11.66 12.32 12.28
N SER A 913 12.95 12.16 11.99
CA SER A 913 13.63 10.86 12.03
C SER A 913 13.97 10.39 13.45
N GLU A 914 13.96 11.32 14.40
CA GLU A 914 14.20 11.08 15.83
C GLU A 914 12.92 10.67 16.58
N ILE A 915 11.72 11.01 16.06
CA ILE A 915 10.42 10.65 16.68
C ILE A 915 10.19 9.14 16.58
N GLY A 916 10.22 8.45 17.73
CA GLY A 916 9.97 7.03 17.86
C GLY A 916 8.49 6.66 18.01
N PRO A 917 8.16 5.35 18.05
CA PRO A 917 6.79 4.87 18.29
C PRO A 917 6.31 5.06 19.73
N GLU A 918 7.22 5.38 20.67
CA GLU A 918 6.88 5.72 22.05
C GLU A 918 6.42 7.20 22.20
N ASP A 919 6.77 8.06 21.23
CA ASP A 919 6.52 9.50 21.27
C ASP A 919 5.18 9.89 20.62
N VAL A 920 4.65 9.06 19.70
CA VAL A 920 3.38 9.26 18.99
C VAL A 920 2.74 7.90 18.70
N ASP A 921 1.49 7.69 19.14
CA ASP A 921 0.69 6.53 18.70
C ASP A 921 0.42 6.65 17.19
N MET A 922 1.09 5.79 16.42
CA MET A 922 1.00 5.78 14.96
C MET A 922 -0.34 5.25 14.43
N GLU A 923 -1.14 4.53 15.23
CA GLU A 923 -2.49 4.13 14.85
C GLU A 923 -3.50 5.25 15.15
N GLU A 924 -3.35 5.97 16.27
CA GLU A 924 -4.12 7.20 16.48
C GLU A 924 -3.79 8.25 15.39
N TYR A 925 -2.51 8.45 15.07
CA TYR A 925 -2.06 9.35 13.99
C TYR A 925 -2.77 9.06 12.65
N LYS A 926 -2.81 7.78 12.24
CA LYS A 926 -3.52 7.36 11.02
C LYS A 926 -5.02 7.64 11.09
N ARG A 927 -5.69 7.27 12.18
CA ARG A 927 -7.14 7.46 12.35
C ARG A 927 -7.56 8.93 12.20
N TRP A 928 -6.75 9.87 12.69
CA TRP A 928 -7.00 11.30 12.50
C TRP A 928 -6.88 11.74 11.03
N HIS A 929 -5.88 11.22 10.30
CA HIS A 929 -5.72 11.51 8.87
C HIS A 929 -6.79 10.83 8.00
N GLU A 930 -7.24 9.63 8.38
CA GLU A 930 -8.38 8.93 7.76
C GLU A 930 -9.68 9.70 7.95
N ASP A 931 -9.96 10.21 9.16
CA ASP A 931 -11.13 11.06 9.43
C ASP A 931 -11.09 12.37 8.62
N TYR A 932 -9.93 13.02 8.51
CA TYR A 932 -9.78 14.20 7.66
C TYR A 932 -9.94 13.90 6.15
N SER A 933 -9.40 12.78 5.68
CA SER A 933 -9.58 12.28 4.31
C SER A 933 -11.06 12.03 4.01
N LEU A 934 -11.78 11.39 4.94
CA LEU A 934 -13.21 11.16 4.84
C LEU A 934 -14.01 12.49 4.85
N PHE A 935 -13.62 13.46 5.67
CA PHE A 935 -14.21 14.81 5.68
C PHE A 935 -14.02 15.54 4.33
N ARG A 936 -12.83 15.47 3.73
CA ARG A 936 -12.59 16.01 2.36
C ARG A 936 -13.45 15.28 1.33
N LYS A 937 -13.56 13.95 1.41
CA LYS A 937 -14.39 13.13 0.50
C LYS A 937 -15.88 13.48 0.60
N VAL A 938 -16.41 13.63 1.82
CA VAL A 938 -17.79 14.10 2.08
C VAL A 938 -18.01 15.48 1.46
N SER A 939 -17.07 16.40 1.65
CA SER A 939 -17.16 17.76 1.09
C SER A 939 -17.15 17.77 -0.44
N ILE A 940 -16.31 16.95 -1.09
CA ILE A 940 -16.30 16.81 -2.56
C ILE A 940 -17.63 16.24 -3.07
N TYR A 941 -18.16 15.19 -2.43
CA TYR A 941 -19.45 14.61 -2.81
C TYR A 941 -20.62 15.58 -2.60
N LEU A 942 -20.60 16.37 -1.53
CA LEU A 942 -21.59 17.43 -1.33
C LEU A 942 -21.53 18.45 -2.47
N LEU A 943 -20.35 19.03 -2.73
CA LEU A 943 -20.19 20.07 -3.74
C LEU A 943 -20.57 19.58 -5.14
N THR A 944 -20.09 18.41 -5.56
CA THR A 944 -20.45 17.85 -6.87
C THR A 944 -21.93 17.48 -6.95
N GLY A 945 -22.55 16.98 -5.87
CA GLY A 945 -24.00 16.80 -5.81
C GLY A 945 -24.75 18.13 -6.00
N LEU A 946 -24.31 19.20 -5.35
CA LEU A 946 -24.92 20.53 -5.44
C LEU A 946 -24.75 21.18 -6.84
N GLU A 947 -23.58 21.05 -7.46
CA GLU A 947 -23.30 21.50 -8.84
C GLU A 947 -24.20 20.74 -9.85
N LEU A 948 -24.32 19.43 -9.71
CA LEU A 948 -25.20 18.60 -10.56
C LEU A 948 -26.68 18.95 -10.36
N TYR A 949 -27.10 19.28 -9.13
CA TYR A 949 -28.45 19.78 -8.85
C TYR A 949 -28.74 21.10 -9.58
N GLN A 950 -27.81 22.06 -9.54
CA GLN A 950 -27.92 23.34 -10.26
C GLN A 950 -28.02 23.13 -11.78
N ASN A 951 -27.24 22.19 -12.31
CA ASN A 951 -27.26 21.76 -13.71
C ASN A 951 -28.47 20.87 -14.09
N ARG A 952 -29.46 20.71 -13.20
CA ARG A 952 -30.67 19.88 -13.38
C ARG A 952 -30.42 18.39 -13.61
N LYS A 953 -29.20 17.91 -13.36
CA LYS A 953 -28.79 16.49 -13.44
C LYS A 953 -29.16 15.75 -12.15
N TYR A 954 -30.46 15.68 -11.84
CA TYR A 954 -30.94 15.20 -10.55
C TYR A 954 -30.58 13.73 -10.26
N GLN A 955 -30.48 12.88 -11.29
CA GLN A 955 -30.11 11.46 -11.17
C GLN A 955 -28.68 11.28 -10.67
N GLU A 956 -27.71 11.93 -11.33
CA GLU A 956 -26.31 11.94 -10.90
C GLU A 956 -26.19 12.59 -9.51
N SER A 957 -26.85 13.74 -9.31
CA SER A 957 -26.86 14.52 -8.07
C SER A 957 -27.32 13.72 -6.84
N LEU A 958 -28.43 12.96 -6.95
CA LEU A 958 -28.97 12.22 -5.81
C LEU A 958 -27.96 11.20 -5.26
N THR A 959 -27.28 10.48 -6.14
CA THR A 959 -26.28 9.47 -5.77
C THR A 959 -25.16 10.07 -4.93
N TYR A 960 -24.56 11.19 -5.38
CA TYR A 960 -23.53 11.88 -4.61
C TYR A 960 -24.02 12.36 -3.25
N LEU A 961 -25.25 12.91 -3.17
CA LEU A 961 -25.79 13.44 -1.92
C LEU A 961 -26.16 12.34 -0.90
N VAL A 962 -26.61 11.16 -1.34
CA VAL A 962 -26.84 10.02 -0.44
C VAL A 962 -25.53 9.49 0.13
N TYR A 963 -24.51 9.30 -0.71
CA TYR A 963 -23.19 8.86 -0.27
C TYR A 963 -22.48 9.89 0.62
N ALA A 964 -22.64 11.19 0.34
CA ALA A 964 -22.20 12.27 1.20
C ALA A 964 -22.88 12.18 2.58
N TYR A 965 -24.21 12.01 2.62
CA TYR A 965 -24.97 11.90 3.86
C TYR A 965 -24.51 10.72 4.73
N GLN A 966 -24.50 9.50 4.19
CA GLN A 966 -24.08 8.29 4.91
C GLN A 966 -22.64 8.39 5.44
N SER A 967 -21.74 8.94 4.63
CA SER A 967 -20.33 9.14 5.03
C SER A 967 -20.18 10.23 6.09
N ASN A 968 -21.02 11.27 6.03
CA ASN A 968 -21.05 12.35 7.01
C ASN A 968 -21.58 11.89 8.37
N THR A 969 -22.61 11.03 8.42
CA THR A 969 -23.12 10.44 9.67
C THR A 969 -22.01 9.71 10.44
N LYS A 970 -21.13 8.97 9.75
CA LYS A 970 -19.96 8.30 10.37
C LYS A 970 -18.98 9.28 11.03
N LEU A 971 -18.81 10.48 10.48
CA LEU A 971 -17.98 11.53 11.07
C LEU A 971 -18.68 12.19 12.27
N LEU A 972 -19.97 12.52 12.12
CA LEU A 972 -20.75 13.19 13.17
C LEU A 972 -20.92 12.34 14.43
N LEU A 973 -21.00 11.00 14.31
CA LEU A 973 -20.95 10.06 15.44
C LEU A 973 -19.67 10.19 16.28
N LYS A 974 -18.56 10.65 15.69
CA LYS A 974 -17.28 10.90 16.38
C LYS A 974 -17.12 12.34 16.88
N GLY A 975 -18.10 13.22 16.61
CA GLY A 975 -18.12 14.61 17.06
C GLY A 975 -18.78 15.57 16.05
N THR A 976 -19.54 16.55 16.56
CA THR A 976 -20.30 17.51 15.73
C THR A 976 -19.45 18.30 14.74
N ASN A 977 -18.18 18.57 15.10
CA ASN A 977 -17.25 19.37 14.31
C ASN A 977 -16.38 18.52 13.35
N ARG A 978 -16.59 17.20 13.29
CA ARG A 978 -15.88 16.29 12.37
C ARG A 978 -16.53 16.18 11.00
N GLY A 979 -17.81 16.52 10.89
CA GLY A 979 -18.60 16.45 9.64
C GLY A 979 -18.95 17.81 9.03
N VAL A 980 -19.61 17.78 7.88
CA VAL A 980 -20.27 18.92 7.23
C VAL A 980 -21.70 19.06 7.77
N SER A 981 -22.35 20.21 7.56
CA SER A 981 -23.74 20.47 7.98
C SER A 981 -24.71 19.42 7.41
N GLU A 982 -25.20 18.53 8.28
CA GLU A 982 -26.09 17.43 7.90
C GLU A 982 -27.42 17.91 7.31
N SER A 983 -27.99 18.99 7.87
CA SER A 983 -29.25 19.57 7.43
C SER A 983 -29.20 20.08 5.99
N LEU A 984 -28.04 20.58 5.53
CA LEU A 984 -27.83 20.99 4.15
C LEU A 984 -27.82 19.80 3.19
N ILE A 985 -27.10 18.72 3.53
CA ILE A 985 -27.06 17.50 2.72
C ILE A 985 -28.47 16.88 2.64
N ALA A 986 -29.16 16.75 3.77
CA ALA A 986 -30.52 16.24 3.84
C ALA A 986 -31.51 17.08 3.02
N LEU A 987 -31.44 18.42 3.10
CA LEU A 987 -32.29 19.33 2.32
C LEU A 987 -32.13 19.10 0.81
N TYR A 988 -30.89 19.02 0.31
CA TYR A 988 -30.65 18.84 -1.12
C TYR A 988 -30.93 17.41 -1.59
N ARG A 989 -30.65 16.39 -0.76
CA ARG A 989 -31.09 14.99 -0.99
C ARG A 989 -32.61 14.94 -1.21
N ARG A 990 -33.40 15.52 -0.30
CA ARG A 990 -34.87 15.63 -0.41
C ARG A 990 -35.31 16.36 -1.68
N LYS A 991 -34.69 17.50 -2.00
CA LYS A 991 -35.00 18.26 -3.22
C LYS A 991 -34.72 17.46 -4.51
N CYS A 992 -33.62 16.71 -4.57
CA CYS A 992 -33.30 15.83 -5.70
C CYS A 992 -34.33 14.72 -5.84
N LEU A 993 -34.65 14.06 -4.73
CA LEU A 993 -35.58 12.94 -4.68
C LEU A 993 -36.99 13.35 -5.14
N LEU A 994 -37.51 14.48 -4.66
CA LEU A 994 -38.78 15.05 -5.10
C LEU A 994 -38.77 15.44 -6.59
N LYS A 995 -37.66 16.00 -7.10
CA LYS A 995 -37.53 16.36 -8.52
C LYS A 995 -37.44 15.15 -9.44
N LEU A 996 -36.72 14.09 -9.04
CA LEU A 996 -36.72 12.81 -9.76
C LEU A 996 -38.11 12.17 -9.74
N ASN A 997 -38.83 12.26 -8.63
CA ASN A 997 -40.20 11.77 -8.54
C ASN A 997 -41.17 12.51 -9.47
N GLU A 998 -41.04 13.83 -9.60
CA GLU A 998 -41.78 14.60 -10.62
C GLU A 998 -41.46 14.12 -12.05
N VAL A 999 -40.19 13.91 -12.37
CA VAL A 999 -39.74 13.43 -13.70
C VAL A 999 -40.28 12.03 -13.97
N ALA A 1000 -40.04 11.06 -13.08
CA ALA A 1000 -40.51 9.69 -13.21
C ALA A 1000 -42.03 9.60 -13.35
N ALA A 1001 -42.79 10.37 -12.56
CA ALA A 1001 -44.25 10.45 -12.68
C ALA A 1001 -44.71 11.08 -14.00
N SER A 1002 -43.97 12.05 -14.55
CA SER A 1002 -44.29 12.66 -15.85
C SER A 1002 -44.03 11.70 -17.02
N LEU A 1003 -42.92 10.96 -16.98
CA LEU A 1003 -42.56 9.95 -17.97
C LEU A 1003 -43.56 8.78 -17.95
N PHE A 1004 -43.99 8.34 -16.77
CA PHE A 1004 -44.98 7.26 -16.59
C PHE A 1004 -46.36 7.60 -17.18
N VAL A 1005 -46.78 8.87 -17.14
CA VAL A 1005 -48.09 9.33 -17.65
C VAL A 1005 -48.04 9.70 -19.15
N SER A 1006 -46.86 9.69 -19.78
CA SER A 1006 -46.71 10.06 -21.20
C SER A 1006 -47.32 9.07 -22.22
N CYS A 1007 -47.74 7.88 -21.77
CA CYS A 1007 -48.25 6.77 -22.59
C CYS A 1007 -47.28 6.17 -23.65
N GLU A 1008 -46.07 6.71 -23.79
CA GLU A 1008 -45.04 6.14 -24.66
C GLU A 1008 -44.25 5.05 -23.92
N GLU A 1009 -44.14 3.84 -24.51
CA GLU A 1009 -43.56 2.68 -23.83
C GLU A 1009 -42.10 2.88 -23.39
N ALA A 1010 -41.31 3.65 -24.17
CA ALA A 1010 -39.93 4.01 -23.84
C ALA A 1010 -39.85 4.90 -22.59
N HIS A 1011 -40.59 6.01 -22.55
CA HIS A 1011 -40.65 6.91 -21.40
C HIS A 1011 -41.23 6.20 -20.16
N VAL A 1012 -42.26 5.36 -20.33
CA VAL A 1012 -42.80 4.54 -19.23
C VAL A 1012 -41.71 3.62 -18.67
N SER A 1013 -40.90 2.98 -19.51
CA SER A 1013 -39.77 2.15 -19.08
C SER A 1013 -38.71 2.97 -18.33
N GLU A 1014 -38.37 4.16 -18.82
CA GLU A 1014 -37.41 5.08 -18.19
C GLU A 1014 -37.90 5.56 -16.81
N GLY A 1015 -39.16 5.99 -16.70
CA GLY A 1015 -39.76 6.41 -15.43
C GLY A 1015 -39.80 5.29 -14.39
N VAL A 1016 -40.01 4.04 -14.84
CA VAL A 1016 -39.97 2.84 -13.98
C VAL A 1016 -38.54 2.47 -13.56
N SER A 1017 -37.54 2.65 -14.43
CA SER A 1017 -36.11 2.50 -14.09
C SER A 1017 -35.70 3.51 -13.02
N ILE A 1018 -35.98 4.80 -13.21
CA ILE A 1018 -35.69 5.86 -12.21
C ILE A 1018 -36.34 5.55 -10.86
N LEU A 1019 -37.57 5.01 -10.86
CA LEU A 1019 -38.28 4.63 -9.63
C LEU A 1019 -37.58 3.48 -8.88
N ASN A 1020 -37.21 2.41 -9.59
CA ASN A 1020 -36.61 1.21 -9.01
C ASN A 1020 -35.12 1.37 -8.65
N GLU A 1021 -34.34 2.11 -9.45
CA GLU A 1021 -32.88 2.21 -9.29
C GLU A 1021 -32.44 3.32 -8.33
N LEU A 1022 -33.28 4.34 -8.11
CA LEU A 1022 -32.90 5.55 -7.37
C LEU A 1022 -33.90 5.94 -6.29
N ILE A 1023 -35.19 6.05 -6.63
CA ILE A 1023 -36.19 6.61 -5.71
C ILE A 1023 -36.50 5.61 -4.58
N ILE A 1024 -36.94 4.39 -4.92
CA ILE A 1024 -37.25 3.34 -3.93
C ILE A 1024 -36.02 3.04 -3.05
N PRO A 1025 -34.80 2.86 -3.61
CA PRO A 1025 -33.57 2.75 -2.83
C PRO A 1025 -33.31 3.91 -1.87
N CYS A 1026 -33.42 5.16 -2.32
CA CYS A 1026 -33.19 6.31 -1.45
C CYS A 1026 -34.25 6.42 -0.35
N MET A 1027 -35.51 6.07 -0.63
CA MET A 1027 -36.58 6.04 0.37
C MET A 1027 -36.27 5.02 1.48
N HIS A 1028 -35.80 3.82 1.13
CA HIS A 1028 -35.40 2.81 2.11
C HIS A 1028 -34.21 3.28 2.97
N LEU A 1029 -33.18 3.87 2.35
CA LEU A 1029 -32.00 4.39 3.06
C LEU A 1029 -32.31 5.61 3.97
N MET A 1030 -33.44 6.30 3.72
CA MET A 1030 -33.97 7.35 4.58
C MET A 1030 -34.86 6.81 5.72
N ASN A 1031 -35.41 5.60 5.58
CA ASN A 1031 -36.34 4.97 6.50
C ASN A 1031 -35.61 4.23 7.65
N ASN A 1032 -34.72 4.93 8.35
CA ASN A 1032 -34.04 4.43 9.56
C ASN A 1032 -34.90 4.71 10.81
N PHE A 1033 -34.52 4.11 11.95
CA PHE A 1033 -35.27 4.22 13.23
C PHE A 1033 -35.48 5.65 13.75
N GLU A 1034 -34.70 6.64 13.27
CA GLU A 1034 -34.85 8.06 13.58
C GLU A 1034 -35.08 8.88 12.30
N ILE A 1035 -36.22 8.67 11.62
CA ILE A 1035 -36.57 9.46 10.43
C ILE A 1035 -36.89 10.92 10.80
N SER A 1036 -36.26 11.88 10.12
CA SER A 1036 -36.59 13.30 10.32
C SER A 1036 -37.99 13.60 9.77
N LYS A 1037 -38.71 14.54 10.39
CA LYS A 1037 -40.08 14.88 9.95
C LYS A 1037 -40.09 15.32 8.49
N GLU A 1038 -39.09 16.09 8.07
CA GLU A 1038 -38.97 16.58 6.71
C GLU A 1038 -38.62 15.47 5.69
N ASP A 1039 -37.94 14.39 6.12
CA ASP A 1039 -37.73 13.19 5.29
C ASP A 1039 -39.03 12.37 5.15
N LEU A 1040 -39.80 12.24 6.24
CA LEU A 1040 -41.11 11.59 6.24
C LEU A 1040 -42.12 12.35 5.37
N ASP A 1041 -42.22 13.67 5.53
CA ASP A 1041 -43.07 14.54 4.70
C ASP A 1041 -42.71 14.39 3.20
N ALA A 1042 -41.42 14.30 2.86
CA ALA A 1042 -40.98 14.08 1.47
C ALA A 1042 -41.35 12.68 0.94
N ILE A 1043 -41.24 11.64 1.77
CA ILE A 1043 -41.67 10.28 1.44
C ILE A 1043 -43.19 10.22 1.22
N GLU A 1044 -43.98 10.87 2.07
CA GLU A 1044 -45.43 10.96 1.92
C GLU A 1044 -45.86 11.71 0.66
N VAL A 1045 -45.20 12.82 0.30
CA VAL A 1045 -45.46 13.52 -0.97
C VAL A 1045 -45.30 12.59 -2.18
N MET A 1046 -44.28 11.73 -2.19
CA MET A 1046 -44.09 10.76 -3.28
C MET A 1046 -45.15 9.66 -3.25
N ARG A 1047 -45.40 9.05 -2.09
CA ARG A 1047 -46.44 8.02 -1.91
C ARG A 1047 -47.82 8.53 -2.35
N ASN A 1048 -48.23 9.70 -1.88
CA ASN A 1048 -49.48 10.34 -2.26
C ASN A 1048 -49.55 10.63 -3.77
N ARG A 1049 -48.43 11.00 -4.41
CA ARG A 1049 -48.38 11.23 -5.86
C ARG A 1049 -48.64 9.94 -6.66
N TRP A 1050 -47.96 8.84 -6.34
CA TRP A 1050 -48.17 7.57 -7.04
C TRP A 1050 -49.53 6.95 -6.74
N CYS A 1051 -50.00 7.02 -5.49
CA CYS A 1051 -51.36 6.59 -5.12
C CYS A 1051 -52.45 7.39 -5.85
N SER A 1052 -52.22 8.66 -6.21
CA SER A 1052 -53.19 9.48 -6.96
C SER A 1052 -53.45 9.01 -8.40
N TYR A 1053 -52.67 8.06 -8.92
CA TYR A 1053 -52.87 7.43 -10.22
C TYR A 1053 -53.71 6.13 -10.16
N LEU A 1054 -53.98 5.59 -8.98
CA LEU A 1054 -54.83 4.42 -8.80
C LEU A 1054 -56.28 4.71 -9.22
N GLY A 1055 -56.85 3.84 -10.06
CA GLY A 1055 -58.28 3.91 -10.41
C GLY A 1055 -58.69 5.12 -11.26
N ARG A 1056 -57.73 5.80 -11.89
CA ARG A 1056 -57.98 6.87 -12.87
C ARG A 1056 -58.55 6.26 -14.17
N GLU A 1057 -59.76 6.68 -14.53
CA GLU A 1057 -60.46 6.24 -15.75
C GLU A 1057 -59.78 6.70 -17.06
N ASP A 1058 -58.88 7.70 -16.98
CA ASP A 1058 -58.15 8.28 -18.11
C ASP A 1058 -56.77 7.65 -18.38
N MET A 1059 -56.41 6.57 -17.67
CA MET A 1059 -55.12 5.86 -17.79
C MET A 1059 -55.26 4.51 -18.48
N ASP A 1060 -54.28 4.14 -19.31
CA ASP A 1060 -54.26 2.84 -20.01
C ASP A 1060 -54.22 1.66 -19.03
N ALA A 1061 -54.88 0.56 -19.41
CA ALA A 1061 -54.97 -0.65 -18.58
C ALA A 1061 -53.60 -1.29 -18.29
N LYS A 1062 -52.63 -1.20 -19.22
CA LYS A 1062 -51.27 -1.72 -18.97
C LYS A 1062 -50.51 -0.83 -17.98
N LEU A 1063 -50.75 0.48 -17.99
CA LEU A 1063 -50.18 1.40 -17.00
C LEU A 1063 -50.77 1.17 -15.61
N GLN A 1064 -52.08 0.94 -15.50
CA GLN A 1064 -52.71 0.54 -14.23
C GLN A 1064 -52.14 -0.78 -13.68
N MET A 1065 -51.86 -1.77 -14.54
CA MET A 1065 -51.19 -3.01 -14.10
C MET A 1065 -49.74 -2.76 -13.61
N LYS A 1066 -48.91 -2.05 -14.39
CA LYS A 1066 -47.54 -1.69 -13.96
C LYS A 1066 -47.53 -0.87 -12.67
N LEU A 1067 -48.50 0.03 -12.49
CA LEU A 1067 -48.66 0.80 -11.25
C LEU A 1067 -48.97 -0.12 -10.05
N GLY A 1068 -49.84 -1.12 -10.23
CA GLY A 1068 -50.16 -2.12 -9.22
C GLY A 1068 -48.98 -3.00 -8.80
N GLU A 1069 -48.03 -3.27 -9.72
CA GLU A 1069 -46.79 -3.99 -9.43
C GLU A 1069 -45.78 -3.15 -8.62
N LEU A 1070 -45.73 -1.83 -8.88
CA LEU A 1070 -44.74 -0.92 -8.28
C LEU A 1070 -45.16 -0.39 -6.90
N LEU A 1071 -46.45 -0.14 -6.69
CA LEU A 1071 -46.95 0.47 -5.46
C LEU A 1071 -46.59 -0.30 -4.17
N PRO A 1072 -46.66 -1.65 -4.11
CA PRO A 1072 -46.23 -2.39 -2.93
C PRO A 1072 -44.79 -2.07 -2.51
N ARG A 1073 -43.85 -1.93 -3.46
CA ARG A 1073 -42.43 -1.62 -3.20
C ARG A 1073 -42.16 -0.16 -2.81
N LEU A 1074 -43.14 0.72 -3.04
CA LEU A 1074 -43.08 2.15 -2.71
C LEU A 1074 -43.80 2.47 -1.38
N LEU A 1075 -44.70 1.57 -0.96
CA LEU A 1075 -45.47 1.66 0.29
C LEU A 1075 -44.82 0.83 1.41
N ASP A 1076 -44.40 -0.40 1.13
CA ASP A 1076 -43.66 -1.25 2.06
C ASP A 1076 -42.16 -0.92 1.99
N GLY A 1077 -41.49 -0.90 3.15
CA GLY A 1077 -40.13 -0.42 3.31
C GLY A 1077 -39.18 -1.42 3.98
N SER A 1078 -39.52 -2.71 3.98
CA SER A 1078 -39.10 -3.64 5.05
C SER A 1078 -38.25 -4.86 4.67
N THR A 1079 -38.00 -5.18 3.39
CA THR A 1079 -37.56 -6.55 3.02
C THR A 1079 -36.50 -6.74 1.92
N GLU A 1080 -35.86 -5.71 1.38
CA GLU A 1080 -34.75 -5.88 0.40
C GLU A 1080 -33.43 -5.24 0.87
N VAL A 1081 -32.31 -5.94 0.68
CA VAL A 1081 -30.96 -5.40 0.90
C VAL A 1081 -30.61 -4.50 -0.28
N ILE A 1082 -30.79 -3.20 -0.12
CA ILE A 1082 -30.67 -2.25 -1.22
C ILE A 1082 -29.32 -1.53 -1.18
N VAL A 1083 -28.54 -1.74 -2.25
CA VAL A 1083 -27.27 -1.06 -2.52
C VAL A 1083 -27.48 -0.11 -3.68
N LEU A 1084 -27.39 1.20 -3.44
CA LEU A 1084 -27.26 2.19 -4.51
C LEU A 1084 -25.92 1.98 -5.23
N LYS A 1085 -25.89 2.20 -6.55
CA LYS A 1085 -24.64 2.16 -7.32
C LYS A 1085 -23.67 3.22 -6.80
N GLU A 1086 -22.40 2.87 -6.60
CA GLU A 1086 -21.40 3.84 -6.13
C GLU A 1086 -21.25 5.02 -7.12
N PRO A 1087 -21.08 6.25 -6.61
CA PRO A 1087 -20.81 7.41 -7.46
C PRO A 1087 -19.42 7.29 -8.12
N PRO A 1088 -19.24 7.81 -9.36
CA PRO A 1088 -17.95 7.86 -10.02
C PRO A 1088 -16.83 8.44 -9.14
N LYS A 1089 -15.62 7.88 -9.26
CA LYS A 1089 -14.43 8.36 -8.54
C LYS A 1089 -13.97 9.71 -9.11
N ILE A 1090 -14.35 10.79 -8.47
CA ILE A 1090 -13.86 12.15 -8.76
C ILE A 1090 -12.37 12.24 -8.35
N ARG A 1091 -11.52 12.82 -9.22
CA ARG A 1091 -10.11 13.08 -8.88
C ARG A 1091 -10.03 14.07 -7.70
N PRO A 1092 -9.06 13.95 -6.78
CA PRO A 1092 -8.93 14.90 -5.68
C PRO A 1092 -8.48 16.26 -6.19
N ASN A 1093 -9.37 17.25 -6.13
CA ASN A 1093 -9.05 18.64 -6.46
C ASN A 1093 -8.03 19.22 -5.45
N SER A 1094 -7.25 20.21 -5.87
CA SER A 1094 -6.32 20.92 -4.98
C SER A 1094 -7.09 21.58 -3.82
N PRO A 1095 -6.48 21.77 -2.63
CA PRO A 1095 -7.16 22.41 -1.50
C PRO A 1095 -7.68 23.82 -1.83
N TYR A 1096 -6.95 24.55 -2.67
CA TYR A 1096 -7.34 25.86 -3.17
C TYR A 1096 -8.63 25.79 -4.01
N ASP A 1097 -8.64 24.93 -5.05
CA ASP A 1097 -9.82 24.75 -5.89
C ASP A 1097 -11.02 24.20 -5.10
N LEU A 1098 -10.81 23.33 -4.12
CA LEU A 1098 -11.87 22.85 -3.23
C LEU A 1098 -12.50 23.99 -2.41
N CYS A 1099 -11.70 24.93 -1.91
CA CYS A 1099 -12.19 26.11 -1.19
C CYS A 1099 -12.92 27.09 -2.13
N SER A 1100 -12.37 27.34 -3.33
CA SER A 1100 -13.01 28.20 -4.34
C SER A 1100 -14.33 27.62 -4.84
N ARG A 1101 -14.39 26.31 -5.12
CA ARG A 1101 -15.65 25.60 -5.44
C ARG A 1101 -16.63 25.66 -4.29
N PHE A 1102 -16.18 25.48 -3.04
CA PHE A 1102 -17.05 25.61 -1.87
C PHE A 1102 -17.68 27.00 -1.79
N ALA A 1103 -16.88 28.06 -1.90
CA ALA A 1103 -17.37 29.43 -1.89
C ALA A 1103 -18.38 29.68 -3.03
N ALA A 1104 -18.04 29.33 -4.28
CA ALA A 1104 -18.90 29.59 -5.44
C ALA A 1104 -20.23 28.81 -5.40
N VAL A 1105 -20.20 27.52 -5.03
CA VAL A 1105 -21.40 26.68 -4.94
C VAL A 1105 -22.30 27.16 -3.80
N MET A 1106 -21.72 27.49 -2.64
CA MET A 1106 -22.46 27.98 -1.49
C MET A 1106 -23.00 29.39 -1.73
N GLU A 1107 -22.26 30.29 -2.37
CA GLU A 1107 -22.75 31.60 -2.80
C GLU A 1107 -23.91 31.47 -3.79
N SER A 1108 -23.80 30.59 -4.80
CA SER A 1108 -24.89 30.35 -5.76
C SER A 1108 -26.16 29.78 -5.09
N ILE A 1109 -26.01 28.95 -4.06
CA ILE A 1109 -27.13 28.38 -3.29
C ILE A 1109 -27.79 29.38 -2.35
N HIS A 1110 -27.02 30.22 -1.67
CA HIS A 1110 -27.55 31.21 -0.71
C HIS A 1110 -28.00 32.51 -1.41
N GLY A 1111 -27.31 32.91 -2.48
CA GLY A 1111 -27.61 34.08 -3.32
C GLY A 1111 -28.84 33.93 -4.21
N ALA A 1112 -29.42 32.73 -4.30
CA ALA A 1112 -30.73 32.49 -4.90
C ALA A 1112 -31.90 33.10 -4.09
N SER A 1113 -31.63 33.80 -2.98
CA SER A 1113 -32.60 34.62 -2.27
C SER A 1113 -32.19 36.10 -2.26
N ALA A 1114 -33.05 36.93 -2.86
CA ALA A 1114 -33.04 38.39 -2.81
C ALA A 1114 -31.84 39.15 -3.44
N VAL A 1115 -31.74 39.12 -4.77
CA VAL A 1115 -31.31 40.31 -5.53
C VAL A 1115 -32.53 40.97 -6.14
N THR A 1116 -33.04 42.01 -5.47
CA THR A 1116 -33.98 42.95 -6.09
C THR A 1116 -33.19 43.90 -6.99
N VAL A 1117 -33.60 44.03 -8.25
CA VAL A 1117 -32.97 44.90 -9.25
C VAL A 1117 -32.91 46.35 -8.78
N LYS A 1118 -31.74 46.97 -8.92
CA LYS A 1118 -31.57 48.38 -9.27
C LYS A 1118 -30.42 48.54 -10.26
#